data_AF-A0A1J9QVN9-F1
#
_entry.id   AF-A0A1J9QVN9-F1
#
_cell.length_a   1.000
_cell.length_b   1.000
_cell.length_c   1.000
_cell.angle_alpha   90.00
_cell.angle_beta   90.00
_cell.angle_gamma   90.00
#
_symmetry.space_group_name_H-M   'P 1'
#
loop_
_entity.id
_entity.type
_entity.pdbx_description
1 polymer ?
#
loop_
_entity_poly.entity_id
_entity_poly.type
_entity_poly.pdbx_seq_one_letter_code
_entity_poly.pdbx_strand_id
1 'polypeptide(L)'
;MTPPRSSLSAHSLRPSQRRFSAHPLNTNSPTDTIPQHAHTPTTETPREGGARTVPPPLRDEIYEINEIKRYEDFTTIDWVQDAVHEQARRRAKRIDGSQFWDQEGTLGWRRKFRESYDAGQAWLVITIVGAAIGFNAAFLNIVTEWLADIKLGYCTTGFYLNESFCCWGADDGCPEWRAWTPIAPLNYIAYFIFAVLFAFSSAVLVNSFAPYAAGSGISEIKVIIAGFIMKGFLGARTLIIKSLTLPLSIASGLSVGKEGPSVHFAVCTGNVISRWFGKYKRNAAKTREILTATAGAGVAVAFGSPMGGVLFSLEEMASYFPLKTLWRSYFCALVATGVLAAMNPFRTGQLVMFQVKYDRTWHSFELIFFVLLGVFGGLYGAFVMKWNLRSQAFRKKYLSRHPIIEATVLAGVTALICYPNMFLRINMTEMMEILFRECEGAHDYNGICNTNNRWPMVISLAIATIVRVLLVIVSYGCKVPAGIFVPSMAIGASFGRMVGILVQALYEAFPDSKFFAACEPDVPCITPGTYAFLGAGAALSGIMHLTVSVTVIMFELTGALTYILPTMIVVGVTKAVSDSFGKGGIADRMIWFNGFPFLDNKEDHIFNVPVSHAMTSRPAVLPATDFPVSKAEKLLRQHKYQGFPIVEDLTNKVVIGFIGRTELQYAINRAKREGLLSPNAKCRFTSSPSASSHRNRNTVPSTDSLSLQIPSPNRQTFGSNSSSSSRSEDHPFNSDRSPDDRPPSRTFDGIATSTGIRSIDFSQYVDLAPLTVHPRLPLETVMEIFKKMGPRMILVEHRGRLSGLVTVKDCLKYQFKVEAQEHTASGVGDDGHGNGHGHGHGHGSNGALGEGIVEQKAWELIQWATEKVAFWRRMGWGRGGC
;
A
#
# COMPACT_ATOMS: atom_id res chain seq x y z
N MET A 1 13.62 -46.81 -54.01
CA MET A 1 13.27 -48.20 -53.67
C MET A 1 12.30 -48.20 -52.49
N THR A 2 11.40 -49.17 -52.41
CA THR A 2 10.38 -49.34 -51.36
C THR A 2 10.36 -50.82 -50.91
N PRO A 3 9.61 -51.19 -49.85
CA PRO A 3 10.09 -51.39 -48.48
C PRO A 3 10.11 -52.90 -48.09
N PRO A 4 10.19 -53.32 -46.81
CA PRO A 4 8.96 -53.38 -45.98
C PRO A 4 9.12 -53.21 -44.43
N ARG A 5 8.05 -52.68 -43.79
CA ARG A 5 7.29 -53.12 -42.57
C ARG A 5 8.05 -53.77 -41.36
N SER A 6 7.60 -53.64 -40.10
CA SER A 6 6.21 -53.53 -39.59
C SER A 6 6.02 -52.98 -38.15
N SER A 7 4.87 -52.32 -37.91
CA SER A 7 4.02 -52.36 -36.68
C SER A 7 4.54 -51.79 -35.33
N LEU A 8 3.76 -51.17 -34.42
CA LEU A 8 2.29 -50.96 -34.28
C LEU A 8 1.89 -49.49 -33.95
N SER A 9 0.58 -49.21 -34.07
CA SER A 9 -0.26 -48.04 -33.68
C SER A 9 0.22 -47.09 -32.55
N ALA A 10 0.07 -45.75 -32.56
CA ALA A 10 -0.97 -44.80 -33.08
C ALA A 10 -2.29 -44.76 -32.27
N HIS A 11 -2.98 -43.63 -32.00
CA HIS A 11 -2.71 -42.20 -32.27
C HIS A 11 -3.52 -41.24 -31.34
N SER A 12 -2.91 -40.11 -30.95
CA SER A 12 -3.48 -38.72 -30.80
C SER A 12 -4.93 -38.45 -30.30
N LEU A 13 -5.09 -37.58 -29.29
CA LEU A 13 -5.66 -36.20 -29.44
C LEU A 13 -5.88 -35.43 -28.11
N ARG A 14 -5.55 -34.12 -28.13
CA ARG A 14 -5.98 -32.94 -27.30
C ARG A 14 -6.35 -33.13 -25.78
N PRO A 15 -5.75 -32.35 -24.85
CA PRO A 15 -6.20 -32.29 -23.45
C PRO A 15 -7.51 -31.50 -23.27
N SER A 16 -8.31 -31.87 -22.26
CA SER A 16 -9.70 -31.43 -22.10
C SER A 16 -9.93 -30.34 -21.03
N GLN A 17 -10.87 -29.45 -21.31
CA GLN A 17 -11.49 -28.59 -20.28
C GLN A 17 -12.46 -29.42 -19.42
N ARG A 18 -12.45 -29.24 -18.10
CA ARG A 18 -13.48 -29.78 -17.21
C ARG A 18 -14.45 -28.68 -16.77
N ARG A 19 -15.69 -28.75 -17.25
CA ARG A 19 -16.85 -28.05 -16.64
C ARG A 19 -17.31 -28.80 -15.40
N PHE A 20 -17.89 -28.09 -14.44
CA PHE A 20 -18.73 -28.70 -13.40
C PHE A 20 -20.15 -28.96 -13.96
N SER A 21 -20.81 -29.99 -13.43
CA SER A 21 -22.16 -30.41 -13.81
C SER A 21 -23.25 -29.71 -12.99
N ALA A 22 -24.46 -29.69 -13.57
CA ALA A 22 -25.71 -29.41 -12.86
C ALA A 22 -26.69 -30.57 -13.14
N HIS A 23 -27.50 -30.94 -12.15
CA HIS A 23 -28.53 -31.97 -12.31
C HIS A 23 -29.89 -31.34 -12.69
N PRO A 24 -30.75 -32.06 -13.44
CA PRO A 24 -32.04 -31.57 -13.91
C PRO A 24 -33.16 -31.74 -12.86
N LEU A 25 -34.27 -31.01 -13.08
CA LEU A 25 -35.57 -31.19 -12.43
C LEU A 25 -36.65 -31.28 -13.51
N ASN A 26 -37.71 -32.07 -13.28
CA ASN A 26 -38.80 -32.22 -14.24
C ASN A 26 -40.17 -32.44 -13.56
N THR A 27 -41.17 -31.65 -13.97
CA THR A 27 -42.61 -32.01 -14.13
C THR A 27 -43.41 -32.68 -13.00
N ASN A 28 -44.34 -31.94 -12.35
CA ASN A 28 -45.82 -32.07 -12.50
C ASN A 28 -46.70 -31.92 -11.23
N SER A 29 -47.61 -30.92 -11.25
CA SER A 29 -49.03 -30.93 -10.79
C SER A 29 -49.40 -31.15 -9.29
N PRO A 30 -50.63 -30.80 -8.83
CA PRO A 30 -51.63 -29.83 -9.33
C PRO A 30 -52.11 -28.80 -8.25
N THR A 31 -53.20 -28.09 -8.58
CA THR A 31 -53.95 -27.02 -7.87
C THR A 31 -54.55 -27.34 -6.49
N ASP A 32 -54.76 -26.31 -5.64
CA ASP A 32 -56.03 -26.15 -4.90
C ASP A 32 -56.39 -24.69 -4.48
N THR A 33 -57.63 -24.50 -3.98
CA THR A 33 -58.50 -23.30 -3.82
C THR A 33 -58.08 -22.08 -2.95
N ILE A 34 -58.25 -20.84 -3.47
CA ILE A 34 -59.34 -19.81 -3.21
C ILE A 34 -59.85 -19.62 -1.73
N PRO A 35 -60.30 -18.42 -1.23
CA PRO A 35 -60.37 -17.02 -1.77
C PRO A 35 -59.78 -15.90 -0.85
N GLN A 36 -59.77 -14.65 -1.33
CA GLN A 36 -60.18 -13.46 -0.53
C GLN A 36 -61.04 -12.51 -1.39
N HIS A 37 -61.88 -11.68 -0.74
CA HIS A 37 -63.00 -10.96 -1.36
C HIS A 37 -62.61 -9.65 -2.09
N ALA A 38 -63.44 -9.27 -3.07
CA ALA A 38 -63.42 -7.95 -3.71
C ALA A 38 -64.57 -7.07 -3.18
N HIS A 39 -64.32 -5.76 -3.06
CA HIS A 39 -65.37 -4.74 -2.88
C HIS A 39 -65.00 -3.42 -3.60
N THR A 40 -65.97 -2.91 -4.35
CA THR A 40 -66.17 -1.52 -4.84
C THR A 40 -67.65 -1.19 -4.57
N PRO A 41 -68.07 0.08 -4.39
CA PRO A 41 -67.95 1.23 -5.31
C PRO A 41 -67.05 2.34 -4.66
N THR A 42 -67.13 3.67 -4.88
CA THR A 42 -68.09 4.56 -5.56
C THR A 42 -67.40 5.82 -6.12
N THR A 43 -68.08 6.51 -7.04
CA THR A 43 -67.64 7.76 -7.69
C THR A 43 -68.01 9.01 -6.89
N GLU A 44 -67.08 9.96 -6.71
CA GLU A 44 -67.40 11.39 -6.49
C GLU A 44 -66.20 12.30 -6.82
N THR A 45 -66.44 13.58 -7.11
CA THR A 45 -65.45 14.59 -7.55
C THR A 45 -65.91 16.02 -7.18
N PRO A 46 -65.08 17.08 -7.33
CA PRO A 46 -63.64 17.20 -7.09
C PRO A 46 -63.29 18.36 -6.12
N ARG A 47 -62.08 18.38 -5.52
CA ARG A 47 -61.43 19.62 -5.03
C ARG A 47 -59.92 19.47 -4.78
N GLU A 48 -59.27 20.59 -4.52
CA GLU A 48 -57.82 20.82 -4.73
C GLU A 48 -56.92 20.48 -3.51
N GLY A 49 -55.61 20.37 -3.77
CA GLY A 49 -54.55 20.56 -2.77
C GLY A 49 -53.81 19.30 -2.33
N GLY A 50 -52.53 19.17 -2.70
CA GLY A 50 -51.63 18.14 -2.15
C GLY A 50 -50.49 17.71 -3.09
N ALA A 51 -49.37 18.42 -3.05
CA ALA A 51 -48.17 18.02 -3.80
C ALA A 51 -47.54 16.75 -3.19
N ARG A 52 -47.45 15.67 -3.97
CA ARG A 52 -46.72 14.46 -3.55
C ARG A 52 -45.22 14.66 -3.71
N THR A 53 -44.48 14.59 -2.61
CA THR A 53 -43.02 14.50 -2.60
C THR A 53 -42.56 13.21 -3.30
N VAL A 54 -41.79 13.35 -4.36
CA VAL A 54 -41.12 12.23 -5.05
C VAL A 54 -39.92 11.77 -4.21
N PRO A 55 -39.70 10.47 -3.96
CA PRO A 55 -38.51 9.99 -3.25
C PRO A 55 -37.22 10.26 -4.05
N PRO A 56 -36.06 10.42 -3.38
CA PRO A 56 -34.78 10.70 -4.03
C PRO A 56 -34.34 9.58 -4.99
N PRO A 57 -33.50 9.88 -5.99
CA PRO A 57 -33.17 8.94 -7.06
C PRO A 57 -32.30 7.77 -6.57
N LEU A 58 -32.61 6.57 -7.07
CA LEU A 58 -31.97 5.29 -6.75
C LEU A 58 -30.45 5.19 -7.05
N ARG A 59 -29.80 6.28 -7.48
CA ARG A 59 -28.37 6.32 -7.80
C ARG A 59 -27.51 6.45 -6.56
N ASP A 60 -27.92 7.24 -5.59
CA ASP A 60 -27.04 7.65 -4.49
C ASP A 60 -26.80 6.48 -3.53
N GLU A 61 -27.85 5.69 -3.24
CA GLU A 61 -27.72 4.39 -2.55
C GLU A 61 -26.76 3.44 -3.28
N ILE A 62 -26.79 3.39 -4.62
CA ILE A 62 -25.90 2.53 -5.41
C ILE A 62 -24.45 3.00 -5.33
N TYR A 63 -24.19 4.31 -5.22
CA TYR A 63 -22.85 4.82 -4.95
C TYR A 63 -22.40 4.48 -3.52
N GLU A 64 -23.18 4.82 -2.48
CA GLU A 64 -22.85 4.47 -1.08
C GLU A 64 -22.56 2.96 -0.91
N ILE A 65 -23.43 2.09 -1.45
CA ILE A 65 -23.30 0.64 -1.35
C ILE A 65 -22.00 0.15 -2.01
N ASN A 66 -21.58 0.73 -3.13
CA ASN A 66 -20.33 0.35 -3.80
C ASN A 66 -19.07 0.86 -3.08
N GLU A 67 -19.18 1.91 -2.27
CA GLU A 67 -18.08 2.38 -1.42
C GLU A 67 -17.98 1.57 -0.13
N ILE A 68 -19.10 1.39 0.57
CA ILE A 68 -19.22 0.52 1.76
C ILE A 68 -18.66 -0.89 1.46
N LYS A 69 -18.99 -1.45 0.28
CA LYS A 69 -18.51 -2.77 -0.15
C LYS A 69 -17.00 -2.81 -0.43
N ARG A 70 -16.39 -1.70 -0.88
CA ARG A 70 -14.93 -1.59 -1.09
C ARG A 70 -14.16 -1.71 0.23
N TYR A 71 -14.75 -1.23 1.33
CA TYR A 71 -14.14 -1.31 2.66
C TYR A 71 -14.19 -2.71 3.29
N GLU A 72 -15.02 -3.66 2.81
CA GLU A 72 -15.11 -5.00 3.42
C GLU A 72 -13.81 -5.82 3.30
N ASP A 73 -13.09 -5.72 2.18
CA ASP A 73 -11.96 -6.59 1.86
C ASP A 73 -10.69 -6.34 2.72
N PHE A 74 -10.61 -5.16 3.34
CA PHE A 74 -9.46 -4.76 4.17
C PHE A 74 -9.57 -5.31 5.61
N THR A 75 -8.55 -6.04 6.05
CA THR A 75 -8.40 -6.50 7.44
C THR A 75 -7.45 -5.60 8.23
N THR A 76 -7.95 -5.00 9.31
CA THR A 76 -7.16 -4.24 10.30
C THR A 76 -6.35 -5.14 11.22
N ILE A 77 -5.12 -4.71 11.53
CA ILE A 77 -4.27 -5.25 12.60
C ILE A 77 -4.69 -4.66 13.95
N ASP A 78 -4.56 -5.43 15.04
CA ASP A 78 -4.55 -4.88 16.39
C ASP A 78 -3.11 -4.77 16.89
N TRP A 79 -2.57 -3.56 17.04
CA TRP A 79 -1.18 -3.40 17.50
C TRP A 79 -1.07 -3.53 19.03
N VAL A 80 -2.16 -3.28 19.78
CA VAL A 80 -2.21 -3.37 21.24
C VAL A 80 -2.18 -4.83 21.68
N GLN A 81 -3.06 -5.66 21.11
CA GLN A 81 -3.16 -7.08 21.45
C GLN A 81 -1.87 -7.84 21.08
N ASP A 82 -1.25 -7.51 19.95
CA ASP A 82 0.03 -8.10 19.52
C ASP A 82 1.21 -7.68 20.44
N ALA A 83 1.16 -6.46 20.99
CA ALA A 83 2.12 -5.99 22.00
C ALA A 83 1.90 -6.67 23.37
N VAL A 84 0.65 -6.84 23.82
CA VAL A 84 0.31 -7.58 25.05
C VAL A 84 0.75 -9.04 24.95
N HIS A 85 0.47 -9.71 23.82
CA HIS A 85 0.95 -11.07 23.57
C HIS A 85 2.48 -11.19 23.59
N GLU A 86 3.20 -10.22 23.02
CA GLU A 86 4.67 -10.19 23.08
C GLU A 86 5.20 -9.97 24.51
N GLN A 87 4.55 -9.11 25.31
CA GLN A 87 4.89 -8.96 26.74
C GLN A 87 4.63 -10.24 27.54
N ALA A 88 3.48 -10.90 27.33
CA ALA A 88 3.14 -12.16 27.98
C ALA A 88 4.16 -13.27 27.66
N ARG A 89 4.53 -13.44 26.38
CA ARG A 89 5.58 -14.38 25.93
C ARG A 89 6.93 -14.09 26.61
N ARG A 90 7.28 -12.82 26.84
CA ARG A 90 8.52 -12.43 27.54
C ARG A 90 8.46 -12.68 29.04
N ARG A 91 7.30 -12.48 29.69
CA ARG A 91 7.10 -12.83 31.11
C ARG A 91 7.22 -14.35 31.30
N ALA A 92 6.54 -15.15 30.47
CA ALA A 92 6.66 -16.61 30.49
C ALA A 92 8.12 -17.08 30.32
N LYS A 93 8.83 -16.60 29.28
CA LYS A 93 10.27 -16.89 29.08
C LYS A 93 11.16 -16.49 30.26
N ARG A 94 10.81 -15.45 31.02
CA ARG A 94 11.56 -15.06 32.23
C ARG A 94 11.28 -16.00 33.40
N ILE A 95 10.04 -16.49 33.54
CA ILE A 95 9.63 -17.41 34.61
C ILE A 95 10.27 -18.79 34.40
N ASP A 96 10.12 -19.40 33.21
CA ASP A 96 10.90 -20.58 32.78
C ASP A 96 12.41 -20.32 32.94
N GLY A 97 12.83 -19.12 32.56
CA GLY A 97 14.22 -18.68 32.63
C GLY A 97 14.79 -18.66 34.04
N SER A 98 13.98 -18.31 35.06
CA SER A 98 14.32 -18.31 36.48
C SER A 98 14.22 -19.69 37.13
N GLN A 99 13.21 -20.49 36.79
CA GLN A 99 12.92 -21.78 37.44
C GLN A 99 13.84 -22.95 37.00
N PHE A 100 14.90 -22.61 36.24
CA PHE A 100 15.92 -23.52 35.71
C PHE A 100 17.35 -23.13 36.14
N TRP A 101 17.55 -22.17 37.05
CA TRP A 101 18.92 -21.80 37.47
C TRP A 101 19.62 -22.87 38.32
N ASP A 102 18.87 -23.79 38.92
CA ASP A 102 19.40 -24.73 39.92
C ASP A 102 19.94 -26.07 39.35
N GLN A 103 19.83 -26.35 38.04
CA GLN A 103 20.28 -27.63 37.47
C GLN A 103 21.02 -27.53 36.11
N GLU A 104 22.18 -28.21 36.08
CA GLU A 104 22.96 -28.68 34.92
C GLU A 104 23.67 -27.67 33.99
N GLY A 105 24.99 -27.54 34.18
CA GLY A 105 25.86 -26.57 33.48
C GLY A 105 26.22 -26.91 32.02
N THR A 106 25.90 -28.09 31.48
CA THR A 106 26.33 -28.52 30.13
C THR A 106 25.46 -27.96 28.99
N LEU A 107 24.17 -27.71 29.26
CA LEU A 107 23.24 -27.08 28.30
C LEU A 107 23.46 -25.57 28.13
N GLY A 108 24.26 -24.95 29.01
CA GLY A 108 24.48 -23.52 29.09
C GLY A 108 24.97 -22.89 27.77
N TRP A 109 25.92 -23.49 27.06
CA TRP A 109 26.46 -22.90 25.81
C TRP A 109 25.43 -22.89 24.68
N ARG A 110 24.68 -23.99 24.48
CA ARG A 110 23.60 -24.05 23.46
C ARG A 110 22.45 -23.10 23.81
N ARG A 111 22.12 -22.94 25.09
CA ARG A 111 21.13 -21.95 25.56
C ARG A 111 21.62 -20.52 25.32
N LYS A 112 22.84 -20.18 25.74
CA LYS A 112 23.46 -18.86 25.56
C LYS A 112 23.59 -18.48 24.08
N PHE A 113 23.95 -19.43 23.21
CA PHE A 113 23.95 -19.23 21.75
C PHE A 113 22.53 -18.97 21.20
N ARG A 114 21.51 -19.71 21.68
CA ARG A 114 20.11 -19.53 21.28
C ARG A 114 19.51 -18.20 21.77
N GLU A 115 19.91 -17.74 22.95
CA GLU A 115 19.54 -16.43 23.52
C GLU A 115 20.22 -15.28 22.75
N SER A 116 21.53 -15.38 22.49
CA SER A 116 22.26 -14.47 21.60
C SER A 116 21.68 -14.44 20.19
N TYR A 117 21.24 -15.59 19.65
CA TYR A 117 20.56 -15.65 18.36
C TYR A 117 19.20 -14.95 18.40
N ASP A 118 18.35 -15.19 19.42
CA ASP A 118 17.04 -14.52 19.54
C ASP A 118 17.19 -12.98 19.70
N ALA A 119 18.28 -12.52 20.31
CA ALA A 119 18.66 -11.11 20.35
C ALA A 119 19.18 -10.58 18.98
N GLY A 120 20.16 -11.26 18.39
CA GLY A 120 20.83 -10.86 17.14
C GLY A 120 19.98 -11.05 15.88
N GLN A 121 18.94 -11.88 15.92
CA GLN A 121 18.08 -12.21 14.77
C GLN A 121 17.47 -10.97 14.09
N ALA A 122 17.24 -9.88 14.83
CA ALA A 122 16.76 -8.64 14.22
C ALA A 122 17.78 -8.06 13.23
N TRP A 123 19.05 -7.94 13.64
CA TRP A 123 20.13 -7.45 12.80
C TRP A 123 20.40 -8.41 11.63
N LEU A 124 20.48 -9.71 11.89
CA LEU A 124 20.68 -10.73 10.85
C LEU A 124 19.58 -10.70 9.76
N VAL A 125 18.31 -10.56 10.16
CA VAL A 125 17.21 -10.44 9.19
C VAL A 125 17.34 -9.16 8.38
N ILE A 126 17.71 -8.03 9.02
CA ILE A 126 17.91 -6.76 8.33
C ILE A 126 19.08 -6.81 7.35
N THR A 127 20.21 -7.44 7.70
CA THR A 127 21.36 -7.59 6.79
C THR A 127 20.97 -8.39 5.55
N ILE A 128 20.32 -9.55 5.72
CA ILE A 128 19.88 -10.40 4.60
C ILE A 128 18.88 -9.65 3.70
N VAL A 129 17.95 -8.93 4.31
CA VAL A 129 16.95 -8.13 3.59
C VAL A 129 17.59 -6.97 2.83
N GLY A 130 18.49 -6.22 3.46
CA GLY A 130 19.22 -5.11 2.83
C GLY A 130 20.07 -5.58 1.65
N ALA A 131 20.83 -6.66 1.83
CA ALA A 131 21.64 -7.24 0.76
C ALA A 131 20.78 -7.73 -0.42
N ALA A 132 19.62 -8.37 -0.14
CA ALA A 132 18.69 -8.76 -1.18
C ALA A 132 18.06 -7.56 -1.91
N ILE A 133 17.81 -6.44 -1.22
CA ILE A 133 17.32 -5.19 -1.84
C ILE A 133 18.40 -4.59 -2.75
N GLY A 134 19.65 -4.49 -2.30
CA GLY A 134 20.78 -4.01 -3.09
C GLY A 134 21.01 -4.85 -4.35
N PHE A 135 20.97 -6.17 -4.23
CA PHE A 135 21.11 -7.08 -5.39
C PHE A 135 19.97 -6.93 -6.40
N ASN A 136 18.71 -6.79 -5.95
CA ASN A 136 17.58 -6.55 -6.84
C ASN A 136 17.69 -5.18 -7.53
N ALA A 137 18.17 -4.14 -6.84
CA ALA A 137 18.40 -2.81 -7.41
C ALA A 137 19.50 -2.82 -8.47
N ALA A 138 20.63 -3.50 -8.21
CA ALA A 138 21.73 -3.61 -9.18
C ALA A 138 21.28 -4.35 -10.45
N PHE A 139 20.58 -5.49 -10.30
CA PHE A 139 19.97 -6.22 -11.43
C PHE A 139 19.00 -5.33 -12.22
N LEU A 140 18.14 -4.57 -11.54
CA LEU A 140 17.20 -3.65 -12.17
C LEU A 140 17.90 -2.55 -12.97
N ASN A 141 18.95 -1.93 -12.42
CA ASN A 141 19.70 -0.90 -13.14
C ASN A 141 20.36 -1.47 -14.41
N ILE A 142 21.11 -2.57 -14.29
CA ILE A 142 21.81 -3.21 -15.42
C ILE A 142 20.83 -3.59 -16.55
N VAL A 143 19.68 -4.19 -16.21
CA VAL A 143 18.66 -4.59 -17.20
C VAL A 143 17.89 -3.39 -17.75
N THR A 144 17.76 -2.29 -17.00
CA THR A 144 17.08 -1.07 -17.48
C THR A 144 17.91 -0.36 -18.54
N GLU A 145 19.19 -0.09 -18.28
CA GLU A 145 20.05 0.61 -19.26
C GLU A 145 20.23 -0.25 -20.53
N TRP A 146 20.51 -1.55 -20.41
CA TRP A 146 20.61 -2.44 -21.60
C TRP A 146 19.32 -2.49 -22.43
N LEU A 147 18.13 -2.57 -21.81
CA LEU A 147 16.85 -2.52 -22.52
C LEU A 147 16.51 -1.13 -23.08
N ALA A 148 17.16 -0.08 -22.61
CA ALA A 148 16.96 1.27 -23.08
C ALA A 148 17.91 1.63 -24.24
N ASP A 149 19.14 1.13 -24.22
CA ASP A 149 20.15 1.33 -25.27
C ASP A 149 19.84 0.48 -26.52
N ILE A 150 19.34 -0.75 -26.34
CA ILE A 150 18.94 -1.64 -27.45
C ILE A 150 17.84 -1.04 -28.35
N LYS A 151 17.10 -0.04 -27.87
CA LYS A 151 16.11 0.73 -28.64
C LYS A 151 16.75 1.73 -29.61
N LEU A 152 18.00 2.15 -29.35
CA LEU A 152 18.77 3.10 -30.14
C LEU A 152 19.72 2.39 -31.13
N GLY A 153 20.39 1.32 -30.68
CA GLY A 153 21.37 0.57 -31.47
C GLY A 153 21.74 -0.78 -30.85
N TYR A 154 22.88 -1.32 -31.27
CA TYR A 154 23.47 -2.53 -30.70
C TYR A 154 25.00 -2.50 -30.79
N CYS A 155 25.67 -3.23 -29.90
CA CYS A 155 27.13 -3.38 -29.88
C CYS A 155 27.59 -4.54 -30.76
N THR A 156 28.61 -4.35 -31.62
CA THR A 156 29.10 -5.41 -32.52
C THR A 156 29.93 -6.48 -31.82
N THR A 157 30.62 -6.18 -30.72
CA THR A 157 31.43 -7.16 -29.96
C THR A 157 30.60 -8.00 -28.99
N GLY A 158 29.41 -7.55 -28.58
CA GLY A 158 28.51 -8.35 -27.76
C GLY A 158 27.13 -7.73 -27.55
N PHE A 159 26.08 -8.40 -28.01
CA PHE A 159 24.67 -7.96 -27.91
C PHE A 159 24.16 -7.72 -26.47
N TYR A 160 24.83 -8.26 -25.45
CA TYR A 160 24.51 -8.07 -24.03
C TYR A 160 25.19 -6.84 -23.42
N LEU A 161 26.06 -6.13 -24.16
CA LEU A 161 26.68 -4.88 -23.75
C LEU A 161 25.73 -3.71 -24.07
N ASN A 162 25.68 -2.75 -23.16
CA ASN A 162 25.01 -1.47 -23.36
C ASN A 162 25.98 -0.48 -24.04
N GLU A 163 25.53 0.73 -24.40
CA GLU A 163 26.36 1.69 -25.14
C GLU A 163 27.63 2.06 -24.33
N SER A 164 27.49 2.39 -23.04
CA SER A 164 28.63 2.75 -22.17
C SER A 164 29.66 1.62 -21.96
N PHE A 165 29.27 0.35 -22.06
CA PHE A 165 30.20 -0.78 -21.96
C PHE A 165 30.79 -1.21 -23.31
N CYS A 166 30.08 -0.96 -24.42
CA CYS A 166 30.60 -1.13 -25.77
C CYS A 166 31.72 -0.12 -26.06
N CYS A 167 31.53 1.12 -25.62
CA CYS A 167 32.37 2.27 -25.95
C CYS A 167 33.40 2.61 -24.86
N TRP A 168 33.75 1.64 -24.01
CA TRP A 168 34.58 1.87 -22.82
C TRP A 168 36.04 2.21 -23.20
N GLY A 169 36.44 3.47 -22.97
CA GLY A 169 37.80 3.95 -23.29
C GLY A 169 38.00 4.41 -24.74
N ALA A 170 36.92 4.75 -25.45
CA ALA A 170 36.98 5.43 -26.74
C ALA A 170 36.60 6.92 -26.56
N ASP A 171 37.58 7.82 -26.63
CA ASP A 171 37.40 9.24 -26.31
C ASP A 171 36.70 10.05 -27.43
N ASP A 172 36.78 9.58 -28.69
CA ASP A 172 36.19 10.22 -29.88
C ASP A 172 35.44 9.20 -30.76
N GLY A 173 34.19 8.92 -30.39
CA GLY A 173 33.26 8.12 -31.19
C GLY A 173 33.48 6.60 -31.12
N CYS A 174 32.38 5.85 -31.26
CA CYS A 174 32.34 4.42 -30.98
C CYS A 174 32.00 3.60 -32.24
N PRO A 175 32.99 3.09 -33.00
CA PRO A 175 32.75 2.36 -34.25
C PRO A 175 32.10 0.97 -34.07
N GLU A 176 32.10 0.46 -32.84
CA GLU A 176 31.45 -0.79 -32.44
C GLU A 176 29.96 -0.63 -32.10
N TRP A 177 29.51 0.57 -31.72
CA TRP A 177 28.10 0.83 -31.47
C TRP A 177 27.42 1.25 -32.77
N ARG A 178 26.36 0.53 -33.15
CA ARG A 178 25.67 0.73 -34.44
C ARG A 178 24.18 0.89 -34.25
N ALA A 179 23.64 1.98 -34.79
CA ALA A 179 22.20 2.14 -34.96
C ALA A 179 21.63 1.00 -35.82
N TRP A 180 20.38 0.60 -35.57
CA TRP A 180 19.73 -0.53 -36.25
C TRP A 180 19.70 -0.40 -37.77
N THR A 181 19.62 0.83 -38.29
CA THR A 181 19.85 1.12 -39.71
C THR A 181 20.55 2.47 -39.87
N PRO A 182 21.39 2.66 -40.92
CA PRO A 182 21.97 3.97 -41.23
C PRO A 182 20.94 4.95 -41.85
N ILE A 183 19.73 4.50 -42.14
CA ILE A 183 18.68 5.27 -42.80
C ILE A 183 17.75 5.86 -41.73
N ALA A 184 17.86 7.16 -41.47
CA ALA A 184 17.16 7.85 -40.38
C ALA A 184 15.65 7.50 -40.21
N PRO A 185 14.79 7.45 -41.26
CA PRO A 185 13.39 7.05 -41.09
C PRO A 185 13.20 5.56 -40.77
N LEU A 186 14.09 4.66 -41.20
CA LEU A 186 14.03 3.26 -40.80
C LEU A 186 14.48 3.06 -39.35
N ASN A 187 15.48 3.84 -38.89
CA ASN A 187 15.90 3.82 -37.49
C ASN A 187 14.80 4.34 -36.54
N TYR A 188 14.02 5.33 -36.99
CA TYR A 188 12.82 5.80 -36.28
C TYR A 188 11.72 4.71 -36.19
N ILE A 189 11.50 3.97 -37.28
CA ILE A 189 10.56 2.83 -37.28
C ILE A 189 11.04 1.72 -36.33
N ALA A 190 12.35 1.41 -36.30
CA ALA A 190 12.91 0.46 -35.33
C ALA A 190 12.69 0.92 -33.88
N TYR A 191 13.02 2.17 -33.55
CA TYR A 191 12.78 2.78 -32.24
C TYR A 191 11.31 2.67 -31.81
N PHE A 192 10.37 2.98 -32.72
CA PHE A 192 8.93 2.87 -32.48
C PHE A 192 8.49 1.42 -32.23
N ILE A 193 8.98 0.45 -33.01
CA ILE A 193 8.65 -0.97 -32.85
C ILE A 193 9.14 -1.49 -31.49
N PHE A 194 10.38 -1.19 -31.07
CA PHE A 194 10.88 -1.59 -29.76
C PHE A 194 10.07 -0.96 -28.61
N ALA A 195 9.77 0.34 -28.69
CA ALA A 195 8.95 1.04 -27.69
C ALA A 195 7.56 0.38 -27.50
N VAL A 196 6.88 0.10 -28.61
CA VAL A 196 5.57 -0.58 -28.65
C VAL A 196 5.67 -2.01 -28.09
N LEU A 197 6.69 -2.77 -28.47
CA LEU A 197 6.88 -4.17 -28.06
C LEU A 197 7.18 -4.28 -26.55
N PHE A 198 8.02 -3.41 -25.99
CA PHE A 198 8.33 -3.40 -24.57
C PHE A 198 7.12 -2.99 -23.71
N ALA A 199 6.36 -1.98 -24.13
CA ALA A 199 5.11 -1.58 -23.45
C ALA A 199 4.05 -2.69 -23.47
N PHE A 200 3.84 -3.32 -24.63
CA PHE A 200 2.93 -4.46 -24.77
C PHE A 200 3.34 -5.62 -23.86
N SER A 201 4.62 -5.99 -23.87
CA SER A 201 5.16 -7.09 -23.05
C SER A 201 5.00 -6.81 -21.55
N SER A 202 5.32 -5.60 -21.09
CA SER A 202 5.15 -5.17 -19.70
C SER A 202 3.67 -5.25 -19.27
N ALA A 203 2.76 -4.67 -20.07
CA ALA A 203 1.33 -4.65 -19.76
C ALA A 203 0.67 -6.04 -19.77
N VAL A 204 1.05 -6.92 -20.71
CA VAL A 204 0.58 -8.31 -20.76
C VAL A 204 1.03 -9.08 -19.51
N LEU A 205 2.30 -8.96 -19.11
CA LEU A 205 2.84 -9.64 -17.93
C LEU A 205 2.17 -9.17 -16.63
N VAL A 206 2.03 -7.86 -16.43
CA VAL A 206 1.33 -7.29 -15.25
C VAL A 206 -0.13 -7.74 -15.21
N ASN A 207 -0.88 -7.56 -16.29
CA ASN A 207 -2.32 -7.85 -16.32
C ASN A 207 -2.63 -9.36 -16.19
N SER A 208 -1.72 -10.24 -16.64
CA SER A 208 -1.95 -11.70 -16.64
C SER A 208 -1.45 -12.41 -15.38
N PHE A 209 -0.32 -12.00 -14.80
CA PHE A 209 0.32 -12.73 -13.68
C PHE A 209 0.21 -12.05 -12.32
N ALA A 210 0.26 -10.71 -12.27
CA ALA A 210 0.25 -9.96 -11.01
C ALA A 210 -0.29 -8.52 -11.20
N PRO A 211 -1.61 -8.29 -11.26
CA PRO A 211 -2.17 -6.95 -11.47
C PRO A 211 -1.79 -5.96 -10.36
N TYR A 212 -1.48 -6.44 -9.15
CA TYR A 212 -0.91 -5.66 -8.05
C TYR A 212 0.51 -5.12 -8.30
N ALA A 213 1.17 -5.48 -9.40
CA ALA A 213 2.46 -4.91 -9.79
C ALA A 213 2.35 -3.53 -10.45
N ALA A 214 1.16 -3.16 -10.95
CA ALA A 214 0.91 -1.88 -11.62
C ALA A 214 1.16 -0.65 -10.72
N GLY A 215 1.32 0.52 -11.34
CA GLY A 215 1.54 1.81 -10.66
C GLY A 215 2.82 1.85 -9.83
N SER A 216 2.86 2.73 -8.83
CA SER A 216 4.01 2.86 -7.94
C SER A 216 3.95 1.81 -6.83
N GLY A 217 2.86 1.78 -6.06
CA GLY A 217 2.70 0.97 -4.85
C GLY A 217 2.88 1.74 -3.53
N ILE A 218 3.24 3.03 -3.58
CA ILE A 218 3.54 3.86 -2.40
C ILE A 218 2.28 4.09 -1.56
N SER A 219 1.19 4.56 -2.19
CA SER A 219 -0.12 4.76 -1.55
C SER A 219 -0.61 3.49 -0.84
N GLU A 220 -0.43 2.34 -1.49
CA GLU A 220 -0.82 1.02 -0.99
C GLU A 220 0.05 0.58 0.21
N ILE A 221 1.36 0.88 0.19
CA ILE A 221 2.28 0.61 1.30
C ILE A 221 1.92 1.48 2.51
N LYS A 222 1.62 2.77 2.31
CA LYS A 222 1.21 3.71 3.37
C LYS A 222 -0.04 3.21 4.10
N VAL A 223 -1.04 2.73 3.34
CA VAL A 223 -2.26 2.07 3.86
C VAL A 223 -1.95 0.78 4.65
N ILE A 224 -1.00 -0.04 4.19
CA ILE A 224 -0.58 -1.26 4.90
C ILE A 224 0.18 -0.94 6.20
N ILE A 225 1.04 0.09 6.22
CA ILE A 225 1.79 0.53 7.40
C ILE A 225 0.87 1.18 8.45
N ALA A 226 -0.17 1.91 8.01
CA ALA A 226 -1.25 2.37 8.89
C ALA A 226 -2.00 1.20 9.57
N GLY A 227 -2.19 0.08 8.85
CA GLY A 227 -2.62 -1.19 9.43
C GLY A 227 -3.66 -1.98 8.64
N PHE A 228 -3.99 -1.56 7.42
CA PHE A 228 -4.98 -2.22 6.56
C PHE A 228 -4.29 -3.19 5.59
N ILE A 229 -4.30 -4.49 5.92
CA ILE A 229 -3.60 -5.50 5.12
C ILE A 229 -4.33 -5.78 3.80
N MET A 230 -3.66 -5.53 2.68
CA MET A 230 -4.05 -6.06 1.37
C MET A 230 -3.41 -7.42 1.11
N LYS A 231 -4.23 -8.42 0.77
CA LYS A 231 -3.78 -9.80 0.52
C LYS A 231 -3.20 -9.92 -0.89
N GLY A 232 -2.03 -10.55 -1.01
CA GLY A 232 -1.35 -10.79 -2.29
C GLY A 232 -0.49 -9.63 -2.77
N PHE A 233 -0.78 -8.38 -2.38
CA PHE A 233 -0.03 -7.17 -2.78
C PHE A 233 1.48 -7.33 -2.54
N LEU A 234 1.92 -7.48 -1.29
CA LEU A 234 3.33 -7.72 -0.92
C LEU A 234 3.82 -9.17 -1.19
N GLY A 235 3.31 -9.83 -2.24
CA GLY A 235 3.59 -11.22 -2.56
C GLY A 235 4.87 -11.44 -3.37
N ALA A 236 5.50 -12.62 -3.24
CA ALA A 236 6.66 -13.00 -4.04
C ALA A 236 6.38 -13.02 -5.56
N ARG A 237 5.14 -13.28 -5.98
CA ARG A 237 4.72 -13.14 -7.39
C ARG A 237 4.73 -11.68 -7.84
N THR A 238 4.25 -10.76 -7.00
CA THR A 238 4.30 -9.32 -7.27
C THR A 238 5.73 -8.83 -7.37
N LEU A 239 6.61 -9.26 -6.46
CA LEU A 239 8.05 -8.98 -6.51
C LEU A 239 8.66 -9.37 -7.87
N ILE A 240 8.56 -10.65 -8.25
CA ILE A 240 9.17 -11.16 -9.49
C ILE A 240 8.61 -10.44 -10.73
N ILE A 241 7.27 -10.32 -10.84
CA ILE A 241 6.66 -9.67 -12.00
C ILE A 241 7.00 -8.18 -12.03
N LYS A 242 6.99 -7.47 -10.90
CA LYS A 242 7.30 -6.02 -10.87
C LYS A 242 8.78 -5.77 -11.20
N SER A 243 9.70 -6.61 -10.73
CA SER A 243 11.13 -6.49 -11.09
C SER A 243 11.40 -6.80 -12.57
N LEU A 244 10.64 -7.69 -13.21
CA LEU A 244 10.81 -7.97 -14.65
C LEU A 244 10.11 -6.95 -15.56
N THR A 245 8.96 -6.41 -15.14
CA THR A 245 8.14 -5.52 -15.98
C THR A 245 8.47 -4.04 -15.85
N LEU A 246 9.20 -3.65 -14.80
CA LEU A 246 9.64 -2.26 -14.59
C LEU A 246 10.72 -1.81 -15.62
N PRO A 247 11.82 -2.55 -15.87
CA PRO A 247 12.78 -2.21 -16.91
C PRO A 247 12.12 -2.06 -18.28
N LEU A 248 11.27 -3.03 -18.67
CA LEU A 248 10.48 -2.98 -19.91
C LEU A 248 9.58 -1.73 -19.99
N SER A 249 8.99 -1.29 -18.86
CA SER A 249 8.14 -0.10 -18.86
C SER A 249 8.94 1.20 -19.05
N ILE A 250 10.19 1.26 -18.59
CA ILE A 250 11.07 2.44 -18.74
C ILE A 250 11.68 2.44 -20.15
N ALA A 251 12.23 1.29 -20.58
CA ALA A 251 12.75 1.06 -21.92
C ALA A 251 11.74 1.41 -23.03
N SER A 252 10.44 1.21 -22.79
CA SER A 252 9.37 1.59 -23.73
C SER A 252 9.27 3.09 -24.04
N GLY A 253 9.99 3.96 -23.31
CA GLY A 253 9.96 5.41 -23.49
C GLY A 253 8.74 6.10 -22.88
N LEU A 254 7.84 5.35 -22.20
CA LEU A 254 6.77 5.93 -21.38
C LEU A 254 7.36 6.88 -20.32
N SER A 255 6.60 7.92 -19.96
CA SER A 255 7.05 8.96 -19.02
C SER A 255 6.95 8.50 -17.55
N VAL A 256 7.78 7.51 -17.19
CA VAL A 256 7.78 6.79 -15.91
C VAL A 256 9.21 6.48 -15.44
N GLY A 257 9.42 6.37 -14.13
CA GLY A 257 10.72 6.01 -13.53
C GLY A 257 10.67 4.88 -12.50
N LYS A 258 11.84 4.33 -12.14
CA LYS A 258 11.98 3.18 -11.24
C LYS A 258 11.83 3.49 -9.74
N GLU A 259 12.06 4.72 -9.31
CA GLU A 259 12.23 5.03 -7.86
C GLU A 259 10.95 4.96 -7.02
N GLY A 260 9.78 5.08 -7.64
CA GLY A 260 8.50 4.84 -6.95
C GLY A 260 8.20 3.33 -6.78
N PRO A 261 8.29 2.56 -7.87
CA PRO A 261 8.31 1.09 -7.86
C PRO A 261 9.39 0.45 -6.98
N SER A 262 10.53 1.09 -6.73
CA SER A 262 11.63 0.52 -5.94
C SER A 262 11.23 0.27 -4.49
N VAL A 263 10.54 1.23 -3.89
CA VAL A 263 9.91 1.13 -2.57
C VAL A 263 9.03 -0.12 -2.48
N HIS A 264 8.24 -0.40 -3.53
CA HIS A 264 7.37 -1.57 -3.52
C HIS A 264 8.11 -2.90 -3.66
N PHE A 265 9.13 -3.02 -4.52
CA PHE A 265 9.90 -4.28 -4.54
C PHE A 265 10.67 -4.48 -3.22
N ALA A 266 11.22 -3.42 -2.63
CA ALA A 266 11.94 -3.49 -1.36
C ALA A 266 11.04 -3.92 -0.19
N VAL A 267 9.82 -3.38 -0.11
CA VAL A 267 8.81 -3.80 0.89
C VAL A 267 8.31 -5.22 0.62
N CYS A 268 8.19 -5.66 -0.64
CA CYS A 268 7.94 -7.06 -0.97
C CYS A 268 9.07 -7.98 -0.50
N THR A 269 10.34 -7.66 -0.79
CA THR A 269 11.52 -8.42 -0.36
C THR A 269 11.58 -8.55 1.16
N GLY A 270 11.37 -7.45 1.89
CA GLY A 270 11.26 -7.44 3.35
C GLY A 270 10.14 -8.35 3.87
N ASN A 271 8.95 -8.29 3.27
CA ASN A 271 7.81 -9.13 3.65
C ASN A 271 8.01 -10.62 3.31
N VAL A 272 8.69 -10.94 2.20
CA VAL A 272 8.94 -12.34 1.78
C VAL A 272 9.99 -12.98 2.69
N ILE A 273 11.14 -12.32 2.89
CA ILE A 273 12.24 -12.86 3.70
C ILE A 273 11.87 -12.93 5.18
N SER A 274 11.24 -11.89 5.75
CA SER A 274 10.84 -11.89 7.17
C SER A 274 9.86 -13.02 7.51
N ARG A 275 9.03 -13.47 6.56
CA ARG A 275 8.10 -14.61 6.73
C ARG A 275 8.79 -15.97 6.83
N TRP A 276 10.06 -16.10 6.43
CA TRP A 276 10.85 -17.31 6.69
C TRP A 276 11.18 -17.45 8.19
N PHE A 277 11.21 -16.33 8.92
CA PHE A 277 11.50 -16.29 10.35
C PHE A 277 10.21 -16.28 11.18
N GLY A 278 9.97 -17.37 11.92
CA GLY A 278 8.73 -17.57 12.69
C GLY A 278 8.40 -16.48 13.73
N LYS A 279 9.39 -15.70 14.15
CA LYS A 279 9.25 -14.54 15.05
C LYS A 279 8.46 -13.39 14.42
N TYR A 280 8.74 -13.08 13.15
CA TYR A 280 8.08 -12.00 12.41
C TYR A 280 6.76 -12.49 11.80
N LYS A 281 6.74 -13.71 11.26
CA LYS A 281 5.51 -14.37 10.74
C LYS A 281 4.35 -14.45 11.77
N ARG A 282 4.63 -14.35 13.07
CA ARG A 282 3.65 -14.42 14.19
C ARG A 282 3.53 -13.11 15.01
N ASN A 283 4.01 -11.99 14.48
CA ASN A 283 3.91 -10.68 15.12
C ASN A 283 3.86 -9.59 14.01
N ALA A 284 2.68 -9.03 13.81
CA ALA A 284 2.42 -8.01 12.80
C ALA A 284 3.14 -6.70 13.15
N ALA A 285 3.20 -6.31 14.43
CA ALA A 285 3.94 -5.12 14.88
C ALA A 285 5.43 -5.20 14.50
N LYS A 286 6.05 -6.37 14.65
CA LYS A 286 7.45 -6.63 14.25
C LYS A 286 7.61 -6.77 12.73
N THR A 287 6.57 -7.17 12.01
CA THR A 287 6.58 -7.12 10.55
C THR A 287 6.55 -5.66 10.07
N ARG A 288 5.71 -4.79 10.66
CA ARG A 288 5.68 -3.35 10.32
C ARG A 288 7.04 -2.67 10.51
N GLU A 289 7.75 -2.97 11.60
CA GLU A 289 9.13 -2.47 11.80
C GLU A 289 10.06 -2.80 10.62
N ILE A 290 9.90 -3.98 10.00
CA ILE A 290 10.66 -4.36 8.80
C ILE A 290 10.12 -3.65 7.55
N LEU A 291 8.79 -3.59 7.34
CA LEU A 291 8.22 -2.94 6.15
C LEU A 291 8.58 -1.45 6.07
N THR A 292 8.56 -0.74 7.21
CA THR A 292 8.98 0.66 7.29
C THR A 292 10.48 0.82 7.05
N ALA A 293 11.31 -0.11 7.56
CA ALA A 293 12.75 -0.10 7.32
C ALA A 293 13.10 -0.37 5.84
N THR A 294 12.39 -1.28 5.18
CA THR A 294 12.64 -1.60 3.77
C THR A 294 12.03 -0.61 2.79
N ALA A 295 10.97 0.11 3.17
CA ALA A 295 10.51 1.26 2.39
C ALA A 295 11.63 2.31 2.27
N GLY A 296 12.28 2.65 3.39
CA GLY A 296 13.42 3.57 3.39
C GLY A 296 14.65 3.02 2.65
N ALA A 297 14.96 1.73 2.80
CA ALA A 297 16.04 1.10 2.03
C ALA A 297 15.75 1.06 0.51
N GLY A 298 14.48 0.97 0.10
CA GLY A 298 14.05 1.02 -1.30
C GLY A 298 14.25 2.39 -1.95
N VAL A 299 14.09 3.48 -1.17
CA VAL A 299 14.48 4.83 -1.59
C VAL A 299 16.01 5.00 -1.57
N ALA A 300 16.69 4.43 -0.58
CA ALA A 300 18.15 4.51 -0.50
C ALA A 300 18.86 3.89 -1.73
N VAL A 301 18.41 2.72 -2.21
CA VAL A 301 18.97 2.11 -3.44
C VAL A 301 18.46 2.74 -4.74
N ALA A 302 17.40 3.54 -4.69
CA ALA A 302 16.90 4.29 -5.84
C ALA A 302 17.75 5.53 -6.13
N PHE A 303 18.14 6.26 -5.08
CA PHE A 303 18.85 7.54 -5.16
C PHE A 303 20.32 7.47 -4.70
N GLY A 304 20.83 6.30 -4.30
CA GLY A 304 22.14 6.18 -3.65
C GLY A 304 22.22 6.83 -2.26
N SER A 305 21.09 7.23 -1.67
CA SER A 305 20.97 8.15 -0.54
C SER A 305 20.49 7.42 0.74
N PRO A 306 21.41 6.91 1.59
CA PRO A 306 21.04 6.13 2.77
C PRO A 306 20.38 6.97 3.88
N MET A 307 20.78 8.24 4.10
CA MET A 307 20.10 9.09 5.08
C MET A 307 18.76 9.60 4.53
N GLY A 308 18.75 10.09 3.30
CA GLY A 308 17.55 10.61 2.64
C GLY A 308 16.45 9.56 2.49
N GLY A 309 16.80 8.29 2.23
CA GLY A 309 15.84 7.18 2.21
C GLY A 309 15.19 6.89 3.57
N VAL A 310 15.93 7.00 4.68
CA VAL A 310 15.35 6.86 6.03
C VAL A 310 14.44 8.04 6.37
N LEU A 311 14.86 9.26 6.03
CA LEU A 311 14.05 10.47 6.20
C LEU A 311 12.77 10.42 5.38
N PHE A 312 12.79 9.91 4.15
CA PHE A 312 11.57 9.68 3.36
C PHE A 312 10.60 8.73 4.09
N SER A 313 11.12 7.68 4.72
CA SER A 313 10.27 6.75 5.48
C SER A 313 9.65 7.39 6.74
N LEU A 314 10.35 8.37 7.34
CA LEU A 314 9.85 9.21 8.45
C LEU A 314 8.82 10.25 7.98
N GLU A 315 9.08 10.97 6.90
CA GLU A 315 8.27 12.10 6.42
C GLU A 315 7.01 11.65 5.66
N GLU A 316 7.04 10.46 5.03
CA GLU A 316 5.98 10.02 4.12
C GLU A 316 5.39 8.64 4.42
N MET A 317 6.16 7.67 4.93
CA MET A 317 5.67 6.29 5.11
C MET A 317 5.09 5.97 6.48
N ALA A 318 5.63 6.54 7.57
CA ALA A 318 5.30 6.10 8.93
C ALA A 318 5.24 7.25 9.96
N SER A 319 4.01 7.58 10.38
CA SER A 319 3.72 8.68 11.32
C SER A 319 4.14 8.43 12.78
N TYR A 320 4.54 7.20 13.13
CA TYR A 320 5.19 6.90 14.41
C TYR A 320 6.40 5.99 14.17
N PHE A 321 7.59 6.51 14.48
CA PHE A 321 8.86 5.88 14.14
C PHE A 321 9.74 5.78 15.40
N PRO A 322 9.70 4.67 16.16
CA PRO A 322 10.49 4.56 17.38
C PRO A 322 11.99 4.51 17.04
N LEU A 323 12.83 5.17 17.83
CA LEU A 323 14.28 5.31 17.59
C LEU A 323 15.01 3.97 17.34
N LYS A 324 14.53 2.88 17.95
CA LYS A 324 15.06 1.52 17.73
C LYS A 324 14.80 0.97 16.32
N THR A 325 13.75 1.45 15.65
CA THR A 325 13.48 1.18 14.23
C THR A 325 14.23 2.15 13.33
N LEU A 326 14.50 3.39 13.76
CA LEU A 326 15.31 4.36 12.99
C LEU A 326 16.72 3.82 12.71
N TRP A 327 17.45 3.41 13.76
CA TRP A 327 18.76 2.79 13.61
C TRP A 327 18.76 1.50 12.75
N ARG A 328 17.66 0.74 12.80
CA ARG A 328 17.47 -0.45 11.97
C ARG A 328 17.18 -0.12 10.51
N SER A 329 16.41 0.93 10.24
CA SER A 329 16.14 1.44 8.91
C SER A 329 17.41 1.97 8.26
N TYR A 330 18.21 2.73 9.02
CA TYR A 330 19.50 3.24 8.57
C TYR A 330 20.50 2.14 8.26
N PHE A 331 20.63 1.15 9.15
CA PHE A 331 21.47 -0.04 8.88
C PHE A 331 20.95 -0.86 7.68
N CYS A 332 19.63 -0.99 7.51
CA CYS A 332 19.05 -1.64 6.33
C CYS A 332 19.41 -0.90 5.03
N ALA A 333 19.32 0.43 5.05
CA ALA A 333 19.66 1.29 3.92
C ALA A 333 21.16 1.21 3.59
N LEU A 334 22.05 1.33 4.59
CA LEU A 334 23.50 1.21 4.41
C LEU A 334 23.93 -0.15 3.84
N VAL A 335 23.33 -1.26 4.29
CA VAL A 335 23.64 -2.58 3.73
C VAL A 335 23.13 -2.69 2.28
N ALA A 336 21.98 -2.10 1.97
CA ALA A 336 21.42 -2.13 0.62
C ALA A 336 22.21 -1.25 -0.37
N THR A 337 22.60 -0.03 0.02
CA THR A 337 23.46 0.84 -0.81
C THR A 337 24.89 0.32 -0.88
N GLY A 338 25.43 -0.26 0.20
CA GLY A 338 26.74 -0.91 0.20
C GLY A 338 26.84 -2.12 -0.75
N VAL A 339 25.78 -2.94 -0.84
CA VAL A 339 25.72 -4.03 -1.83
C VAL A 339 25.52 -3.50 -3.26
N LEU A 340 24.74 -2.43 -3.45
CA LEU A 340 24.63 -1.76 -4.75
C LEU A 340 26.00 -1.21 -5.21
N ALA A 341 26.74 -0.58 -4.31
CA ALA A 341 28.10 -0.08 -4.54
C ALA A 341 29.08 -1.21 -4.90
N ALA A 342 29.06 -2.30 -4.13
CA ALA A 342 29.93 -3.47 -4.35
C ALA A 342 29.63 -4.21 -5.67
N MET A 343 28.39 -4.13 -6.18
CA MET A 343 28.03 -4.63 -7.51
C MET A 343 28.38 -3.67 -8.65
N ASN A 344 28.64 -2.38 -8.34
CA ASN A 344 29.04 -1.31 -9.25
C ASN A 344 28.36 -1.39 -10.65
N PRO A 345 27.02 -1.29 -10.72
CA PRO A 345 26.23 -1.65 -11.91
C PRO A 345 26.54 -0.80 -13.15
N PHE A 346 27.15 0.38 -12.98
CA PHE A 346 27.57 1.29 -14.04
C PHE A 346 29.09 1.29 -14.29
N ARG A 347 29.86 0.54 -13.48
CA ARG A 347 31.34 0.54 -13.39
C ARG A 347 32.00 1.88 -13.04
N THR A 348 31.32 3.03 -13.12
CA THR A 348 31.84 4.36 -12.75
C THR A 348 32.18 4.54 -11.28
N GLY A 349 31.73 3.63 -10.40
CA GLY A 349 31.87 3.76 -8.94
C GLY A 349 30.83 4.69 -8.28
N GLN A 350 29.96 5.32 -9.07
CA GLN A 350 28.78 6.05 -8.58
C GLN A 350 27.63 5.10 -8.25
N LEU A 351 26.74 5.52 -7.33
CA LEU A 351 25.58 4.72 -6.94
C LEU A 351 24.39 4.89 -7.90
N VAL A 352 24.32 6.04 -8.57
CA VAL A 352 23.35 6.40 -9.61
C VAL A 352 24.04 7.26 -10.68
N MET A 353 23.59 7.19 -11.93
CA MET A 353 24.19 7.94 -13.05
C MET A 353 24.19 9.46 -12.84
N PHE A 354 23.08 10.04 -12.38
CA PHE A 354 22.93 11.49 -12.17
C PHE A 354 23.64 12.04 -10.92
N GLN A 355 24.70 11.39 -10.43
CA GLN A 355 25.51 11.81 -9.30
C GLN A 355 26.62 12.79 -9.75
N VAL A 356 26.48 14.09 -9.45
CA VAL A 356 27.39 15.15 -9.93
C VAL A 356 27.91 15.96 -8.75
N LYS A 357 29.23 16.22 -8.70
CA LYS A 357 29.85 17.06 -7.67
C LYS A 357 29.82 18.54 -8.09
N TYR A 358 29.65 19.43 -7.12
CA TYR A 358 29.77 20.87 -7.29
C TYR A 358 30.70 21.42 -6.21
N ASP A 359 31.89 21.88 -6.60
CA ASP A 359 32.91 22.38 -5.67
C ASP A 359 32.84 23.91 -5.47
N ARG A 360 31.87 24.58 -6.11
CA ARG A 360 31.69 26.04 -6.09
C ARG A 360 30.75 26.55 -5.00
N THR A 361 30.86 27.84 -4.73
CA THR A 361 29.93 28.64 -3.92
C THR A 361 28.81 29.23 -4.79
N TRP A 362 27.72 29.64 -4.14
CA TRP A 362 26.61 30.38 -4.76
C TRP A 362 26.57 31.81 -4.21
N HIS A 363 26.05 32.73 -5.00
CA HIS A 363 26.05 34.16 -4.71
C HIS A 363 24.67 34.64 -4.25
N SER A 364 24.63 35.67 -3.40
CA SER A 364 23.37 36.15 -2.81
C SER A 364 22.36 36.70 -3.83
N PHE A 365 22.80 37.11 -5.03
CA PHE A 365 21.88 37.56 -6.10
C PHE A 365 21.11 36.39 -6.74
N GLU A 366 21.67 35.18 -6.75
CA GLU A 366 21.08 33.98 -7.36
C GLU A 366 19.81 33.53 -6.64
N LEU A 367 19.67 33.92 -5.37
CA LEU A 367 18.50 33.69 -4.53
C LEU A 367 17.18 34.09 -5.19
N ILE A 368 17.17 35.15 -6.00
CA ILE A 368 15.98 35.62 -6.73
C ILE A 368 15.53 34.57 -7.76
N PHE A 369 16.47 33.97 -8.48
CA PHE A 369 16.18 32.90 -9.44
C PHE A 369 15.86 31.58 -8.73
N PHE A 370 16.49 31.29 -7.59
CA PHE A 370 16.15 30.14 -6.76
C PHE A 370 14.69 30.21 -6.24
N VAL A 371 14.22 31.39 -5.82
CA VAL A 371 12.79 31.61 -5.49
C VAL A 371 11.89 31.34 -6.70
N LEU A 372 12.28 31.79 -7.90
CA LEU A 372 11.53 31.50 -9.14
C LEU A 372 11.44 29.99 -9.45
N LEU A 373 12.52 29.23 -9.24
CA LEU A 373 12.50 27.76 -9.37
C LEU A 373 11.53 27.12 -8.36
N GLY A 374 11.50 27.61 -7.13
CA GLY A 374 10.56 27.14 -6.10
C GLY A 374 9.09 27.43 -6.45
N VAL A 375 8.79 28.64 -6.93
CA VAL A 375 7.44 29.01 -7.39
C VAL A 375 7.00 28.13 -8.57
N PHE A 376 7.89 27.89 -9.54
CA PHE A 376 7.62 26.95 -10.63
C PHE A 376 7.32 25.55 -10.12
N GLY A 377 8.15 25.01 -9.21
CA GLY A 377 7.98 23.67 -8.64
C GLY A 377 6.61 23.46 -7.98
N GLY A 378 6.14 24.45 -7.20
CA GLY A 378 4.85 24.39 -6.53
C GLY A 378 3.67 24.45 -7.49
N LEU A 379 3.69 25.39 -8.44
CA LEU A 379 2.66 25.52 -9.48
C LEU A 379 2.59 24.29 -10.39
N TYR A 380 3.74 23.76 -10.81
CA TYR A 380 3.87 22.51 -11.56
C TYR A 380 3.26 21.33 -10.78
N GLY A 381 3.55 21.23 -9.48
CA GLY A 381 3.00 20.20 -8.61
C GLY A 381 1.49 20.22 -8.54
N ALA A 382 0.90 21.36 -8.20
CA ALA A 382 -0.55 21.55 -8.15
C ALA A 382 -1.22 21.22 -9.49
N PHE A 383 -0.64 21.69 -10.61
CA PHE A 383 -1.14 21.42 -11.96
C PHE A 383 -1.13 19.93 -12.31
N VAL A 384 0.01 19.24 -12.15
CA VAL A 384 0.13 17.82 -12.48
C VAL A 384 -0.79 16.97 -11.61
N MET A 385 -0.93 17.28 -10.32
CA MET A 385 -1.86 16.56 -9.43
C MET A 385 -3.32 16.73 -9.87
N LYS A 386 -3.81 17.96 -10.10
CA LYS A 386 -5.20 18.22 -10.53
C LYS A 386 -5.53 17.51 -11.84
N TRP A 387 -4.65 17.59 -12.84
CA TRP A 387 -4.87 16.98 -14.16
C TRP A 387 -4.66 15.47 -14.18
N ASN A 388 -3.71 14.92 -13.41
CA ASN A 388 -3.53 13.47 -13.35
C ASN A 388 -4.73 12.78 -12.68
N LEU A 389 -5.28 13.32 -11.59
CA LEU A 389 -6.49 12.77 -10.97
C LEU A 389 -7.69 12.76 -11.94
N ARG A 390 -7.83 13.80 -12.77
CA ARG A 390 -8.88 13.87 -13.82
C ARG A 390 -8.64 12.86 -14.95
N SER A 391 -7.39 12.64 -15.35
CA SER A 391 -6.96 11.57 -16.27
C SER A 391 -7.29 10.17 -15.70
N GLN A 392 -7.01 9.95 -14.42
CA GLN A 392 -7.33 8.71 -13.71
C GLN A 392 -8.85 8.48 -13.57
N ALA A 393 -9.64 9.52 -13.33
CA ALA A 393 -11.11 9.46 -13.34
C ALA A 393 -11.66 9.02 -14.71
N PHE A 394 -11.14 9.62 -15.79
CA PHE A 394 -11.47 9.25 -17.17
C PHE A 394 -11.11 7.77 -17.45
N ARG A 395 -9.91 7.33 -17.06
CA ARG A 395 -9.46 5.92 -17.18
C ARG A 395 -10.39 4.94 -16.50
N LYS A 396 -10.72 5.21 -15.22
CA LYS A 396 -11.59 4.37 -14.37
C LYS A 396 -12.96 4.16 -15.04
N LYS A 397 -13.50 5.22 -15.67
CA LYS A 397 -14.79 5.23 -16.38
C LYS A 397 -14.76 4.58 -17.78
N TYR A 398 -13.74 4.84 -18.61
CA TYR A 398 -13.75 4.48 -20.04
C TYR A 398 -12.70 3.44 -20.47
N LEU A 399 -11.47 3.52 -19.95
CA LEU A 399 -10.33 2.70 -20.43
C LEU A 399 -10.10 1.42 -19.61
N SER A 400 -10.71 1.31 -18.43
CA SER A 400 -10.51 0.23 -17.45
C SER A 400 -10.60 -1.21 -18.02
N ARG A 401 -11.34 -1.42 -19.11
CA ARG A 401 -11.50 -2.68 -19.85
C ARG A 401 -10.35 -3.04 -20.81
N HIS A 402 -9.57 -2.07 -21.32
CA HIS A 402 -8.58 -2.28 -22.39
C HIS A 402 -7.14 -1.84 -22.01
N PRO A 403 -6.61 -2.23 -20.85
CA PRO A 403 -5.38 -1.65 -20.30
C PRO A 403 -4.10 -1.91 -21.11
N ILE A 404 -4.04 -3.06 -21.80
CA ILE A 404 -2.87 -3.44 -22.61
C ILE A 404 -2.81 -2.54 -23.86
N ILE A 405 -3.95 -2.34 -24.53
CA ILE A 405 -4.06 -1.47 -25.71
C ILE A 405 -3.74 -0.02 -25.31
N GLU A 406 -4.26 0.44 -24.16
CA GLU A 406 -3.99 1.79 -23.64
C GLU A 406 -2.49 2.05 -23.46
N ALA A 407 -1.78 1.19 -22.72
CA ALA A 407 -0.34 1.35 -22.47
C ALA A 407 0.49 1.25 -23.76
N THR A 408 0.12 0.35 -24.67
CA THR A 408 0.81 0.12 -25.95
C THR A 408 0.63 1.31 -26.91
N VAL A 409 -0.58 1.85 -27.03
CA VAL A 409 -0.87 3.04 -27.84
C VAL A 409 -0.20 4.28 -27.25
N LEU A 410 -0.20 4.43 -25.92
CA LEU A 410 0.48 5.56 -25.28
C LEU A 410 2.00 5.51 -25.50
N ALA A 411 2.62 4.33 -25.41
CA ALA A 411 4.04 4.18 -25.72
C ALA A 411 4.36 4.52 -27.19
N GLY A 412 3.52 4.08 -28.14
CA GLY A 412 3.65 4.47 -29.55
C GLY A 412 3.52 5.98 -29.77
N VAL A 413 2.51 6.62 -29.19
CA VAL A 413 2.34 8.09 -29.25
C VAL A 413 3.52 8.82 -28.59
N THR A 414 4.02 8.30 -27.47
CA THR A 414 5.18 8.88 -26.79
C THR A 414 6.44 8.74 -27.65
N ALA A 415 6.69 7.57 -28.26
CA ALA A 415 7.81 7.36 -29.17
C ALA A 415 7.74 8.28 -30.40
N LEU A 416 6.54 8.50 -30.95
CA LEU A 416 6.30 9.41 -32.07
C LEU A 416 6.64 10.87 -31.73
N ILE A 417 6.22 11.35 -30.55
CA ILE A 417 6.39 12.74 -30.12
C ILE A 417 7.82 12.99 -29.59
N CYS A 418 8.44 12.00 -28.95
CA CYS A 418 9.74 12.17 -28.29
C CYS A 418 10.93 12.07 -29.26
N TYR A 419 10.89 11.23 -30.28
CA TYR A 419 12.05 10.99 -31.16
C TYR A 419 12.63 12.25 -31.85
N PRO A 420 11.83 13.25 -32.28
CA PRO A 420 12.37 14.48 -32.89
C PRO A 420 13.13 15.41 -31.94
N ASN A 421 12.91 15.33 -30.62
CA ASN A 421 13.62 16.15 -29.65
C ASN A 421 14.67 15.30 -28.93
N MET A 422 15.94 15.72 -29.06
CA MET A 422 17.10 15.03 -28.49
C MET A 422 16.93 14.67 -27.00
N PHE A 423 16.49 15.62 -26.18
CA PHE A 423 16.27 15.42 -24.73
C PHE A 423 15.06 14.53 -24.41
N LEU A 424 14.15 14.31 -25.37
CA LEU A 424 12.99 13.43 -25.19
C LEU A 424 13.25 12.00 -25.68
N ARG A 425 14.17 11.83 -26.65
CA ARG A 425 14.58 10.53 -27.22
C ARG A 425 15.42 9.70 -26.26
N ILE A 426 16.30 10.36 -25.50
CA ILE A 426 17.21 9.74 -24.51
C ILE A 426 16.51 9.39 -23.19
N ASN A 427 17.18 8.61 -22.35
CA ASN A 427 16.59 8.09 -21.12
C ASN A 427 16.48 9.18 -20.04
N MET A 428 15.57 9.02 -19.07
CA MET A 428 15.32 10.08 -18.09
C MET A 428 16.43 10.23 -17.04
N THR A 429 17.12 9.13 -16.71
CA THR A 429 18.32 9.09 -15.86
C THR A 429 19.51 9.77 -16.53
N GLU A 430 19.82 9.33 -17.74
CA GLU A 430 20.82 9.89 -18.65
C GLU A 430 20.62 11.39 -18.91
N MET A 431 19.38 11.82 -19.23
CA MET A 431 19.06 13.25 -19.42
C MET A 431 19.34 14.07 -18.16
N MET A 432 19.04 13.55 -16.97
CA MET A 432 19.32 14.27 -15.72
C MET A 432 20.83 14.43 -15.49
N GLU A 433 21.62 13.38 -15.75
CA GLU A 433 23.09 13.46 -15.68
C GLU A 433 23.63 14.56 -16.62
N ILE A 434 23.20 14.53 -17.88
CA ILE A 434 23.62 15.50 -18.91
C ILE A 434 23.22 16.94 -18.54
N LEU A 435 22.06 17.15 -17.92
CA LEU A 435 21.60 18.49 -17.50
C LEU A 435 22.26 18.99 -16.21
N PHE A 436 22.75 18.10 -15.35
CA PHE A 436 23.45 18.47 -14.10
C PHE A 436 24.95 18.76 -14.33
N ARG A 437 25.59 18.11 -15.31
CA ARG A 437 27.01 18.34 -15.66
C ARG A 437 27.35 19.81 -15.90
N GLU A 438 28.48 20.26 -15.35
CA GLU A 438 29.07 21.57 -15.62
C GLU A 438 29.77 21.59 -16.99
N CYS A 439 29.98 22.78 -17.56
CA CYS A 439 30.52 22.95 -18.92
C CYS A 439 32.05 23.04 -18.95
N GLU A 440 32.73 22.17 -18.19
CA GLU A 440 34.18 22.24 -17.99
C GLU A 440 34.87 21.01 -18.59
N GLY A 441 35.44 21.18 -19.78
CA GLY A 441 36.13 20.13 -20.52
C GLY A 441 36.11 20.36 -22.04
N ALA A 442 36.89 19.58 -22.78
CA ALA A 442 37.00 19.69 -24.25
C ALA A 442 35.84 19.03 -25.02
N HIS A 443 34.98 18.27 -24.35
CA HIS A 443 33.89 17.51 -24.99
C HIS A 443 32.56 18.30 -24.95
N ASP A 444 32.15 18.84 -26.10
CA ASP A 444 30.87 19.55 -26.24
C ASP A 444 29.69 18.56 -26.30
N TYR A 445 29.24 18.10 -25.13
CA TYR A 445 28.14 17.15 -24.97
C TYR A 445 26.87 17.61 -25.70
N ASN A 446 26.66 17.09 -26.92
CA ASN A 446 25.52 17.40 -27.79
C ASN A 446 25.27 18.92 -28.00
N GLY A 447 26.33 19.75 -28.01
CA GLY A 447 26.20 21.20 -28.19
C GLY A 447 25.69 21.97 -26.96
N ILE A 448 25.63 21.34 -25.78
CA ILE A 448 24.98 21.92 -24.57
C ILE A 448 25.78 23.06 -23.95
N CYS A 449 27.08 23.13 -24.22
CA CYS A 449 27.96 24.19 -23.77
C CYS A 449 28.28 25.20 -24.88
N ASN A 450 27.69 25.03 -26.06
CA ASN A 450 28.02 25.80 -27.25
C ASN A 450 27.29 27.15 -27.29
N THR A 451 28.03 28.24 -27.04
CA THR A 451 27.50 29.62 -27.00
C THR A 451 26.69 30.02 -28.23
N ASN A 452 27.04 29.52 -29.42
CA ASN A 452 26.36 29.86 -30.67
C ASN A 452 24.94 29.26 -30.77
N ASN A 453 24.65 28.17 -30.05
CA ASN A 453 23.39 27.41 -30.16
C ASN A 453 22.42 27.62 -28.96
N ARG A 454 22.70 28.60 -28.09
CA ARG A 454 21.91 28.85 -26.87
C ARG A 454 20.41 29.06 -27.10
N TRP A 455 20.02 29.86 -28.09
CA TRP A 455 18.59 30.12 -28.37
C TRP A 455 17.82 28.87 -28.85
N PRO A 456 18.32 28.13 -29.87
CA PRO A 456 17.78 26.80 -30.19
C PRO A 456 17.69 25.86 -28.99
N MET A 457 18.68 25.89 -28.09
CA MET A 457 18.68 25.04 -26.90
C MET A 457 17.63 25.42 -25.85
N VAL A 458 17.49 26.72 -25.53
CA VAL A 458 16.45 27.23 -24.63
C VAL A 458 15.06 26.86 -25.14
N ILE A 459 14.82 26.99 -26.45
CA ILE A 459 13.57 26.57 -27.10
C ILE A 459 13.38 25.04 -27.02
N SER A 460 14.43 24.26 -27.28
CA SER A 460 14.39 22.79 -27.19
C SER A 460 14.08 22.29 -25.77
N LEU A 461 14.66 22.92 -24.75
CA LEU A 461 14.40 22.64 -23.33
C LEU A 461 12.99 23.08 -22.91
N ALA A 462 12.50 24.22 -23.39
CA ALA A 462 11.13 24.68 -23.13
C ALA A 462 10.10 23.70 -23.72
N ILE A 463 10.28 23.27 -24.97
CA ILE A 463 9.45 22.25 -25.62
C ILE A 463 9.55 20.93 -24.86
N ALA A 464 10.75 20.48 -24.49
CA ALA A 464 10.94 19.24 -23.73
C ALA A 464 10.24 19.28 -22.37
N THR A 465 10.28 20.42 -21.68
CA THR A 465 9.57 20.66 -20.40
C THR A 465 8.06 20.52 -20.60
N ILE A 466 7.46 21.28 -21.53
CA ILE A 466 6.00 21.27 -21.77
C ILE A 466 5.52 19.88 -22.21
N VAL A 467 6.24 19.24 -23.13
CA VAL A 467 5.87 17.91 -23.63
C VAL A 467 6.00 16.85 -22.54
N ARG A 468 7.05 16.89 -21.70
CA ARG A 468 7.17 15.97 -20.56
C ARG A 468 6.07 16.19 -19.52
N VAL A 469 5.65 17.43 -19.21
CA VAL A 469 4.51 17.71 -18.30
C VAL A 469 3.25 16.97 -18.78
N LEU A 470 2.89 17.12 -20.05
CA LEU A 470 1.72 16.45 -20.65
C LEU A 470 1.88 14.92 -20.65
N LEU A 471 3.07 14.43 -21.03
CA LEU A 471 3.35 13.00 -21.05
C LEU A 471 3.36 12.36 -19.65
N VAL A 472 3.75 13.06 -18.58
CA VAL A 472 3.65 12.58 -17.20
C VAL A 472 2.19 12.47 -16.75
N ILE A 473 1.40 13.52 -16.99
CA ILE A 473 -0.04 13.57 -16.65
C ILE A 473 -0.79 12.37 -17.28
N VAL A 474 -0.42 11.98 -18.50
CA VAL A 474 -1.02 10.82 -19.19
C VAL A 474 -0.31 9.50 -18.85
N SER A 475 1.02 9.41 -18.77
CA SER A 475 1.72 8.13 -18.50
C SER A 475 1.49 7.60 -17.09
N TYR A 476 1.48 8.48 -16.09
CA TYR A 476 1.27 8.07 -14.71
C TYR A 476 -0.19 7.61 -14.50
N GLY A 477 -0.38 6.29 -14.39
CA GLY A 477 -1.70 5.67 -14.22
C GLY A 477 -2.05 4.54 -15.18
N CYS A 478 -1.26 4.31 -16.23
CA CYS A 478 -1.35 3.08 -17.03
C CYS A 478 -1.15 1.83 -16.14
N LYS A 479 -1.72 0.67 -16.53
CA LYS A 479 -1.56 -0.59 -15.78
C LYS A 479 -0.21 -1.30 -16.01
N VAL A 480 0.87 -0.53 -15.89
CA VAL A 480 2.29 -0.97 -15.91
C VAL A 480 2.98 -0.45 -14.63
N PRO A 481 4.16 -0.95 -14.23
CA PRO A 481 4.87 -0.42 -13.07
C PRO A 481 5.41 0.99 -13.38
N ALA A 482 4.99 1.99 -12.61
CA ALA A 482 5.25 3.40 -12.92
C ALA A 482 5.52 4.24 -11.67
N GLY A 483 6.67 4.92 -11.62
CA GLY A 483 7.00 5.95 -10.63
C GLY A 483 7.02 7.34 -11.26
N ILE A 484 6.59 8.35 -10.50
CA ILE A 484 6.52 9.76 -10.95
C ILE A 484 7.79 10.56 -10.64
N PHE A 485 8.63 10.09 -9.72
CA PHE A 485 9.75 10.85 -9.12
C PHE A 485 10.77 11.34 -10.15
N VAL A 486 11.39 10.42 -10.92
CA VAL A 486 12.37 10.76 -11.97
C VAL A 486 11.78 11.62 -13.09
N PRO A 487 10.59 11.30 -13.66
CA PRO A 487 9.95 12.20 -14.63
C PRO A 487 9.72 13.63 -14.11
N SER A 488 9.37 13.80 -12.83
CA SER A 488 9.21 15.11 -12.20
C SER A 488 10.55 15.84 -12.00
N MET A 489 11.56 15.17 -11.45
CA MET A 489 12.92 15.71 -11.37
C MET A 489 13.44 16.13 -12.75
N ALA A 490 13.18 15.33 -13.78
CA ALA A 490 13.61 15.60 -15.14
C ALA A 490 12.93 16.84 -15.78
N ILE A 491 11.66 17.11 -15.43
CA ILE A 491 10.95 18.34 -15.82
C ILE A 491 11.50 19.56 -15.06
N GLY A 492 11.77 19.39 -13.77
CA GLY A 492 12.44 20.42 -12.96
C GLY A 492 13.85 20.73 -13.45
N ALA A 493 14.59 19.70 -13.88
CA ALA A 493 15.92 19.84 -14.45
C ALA A 493 15.91 20.59 -15.79
N SER A 494 14.98 20.29 -16.70
CA SER A 494 14.90 20.99 -17.99
C SER A 494 14.50 22.45 -17.84
N PHE A 495 13.56 22.76 -16.93
CA PHE A 495 13.23 24.15 -16.58
C PHE A 495 14.40 24.86 -15.87
N GLY A 496 15.05 24.19 -14.92
CA GLY A 496 16.19 24.73 -14.18
C GLY A 496 17.39 25.03 -15.08
N ARG A 497 17.77 24.10 -15.98
CA ARG A 497 18.85 24.31 -16.95
C ARG A 497 18.53 25.46 -17.91
N MET A 498 17.26 25.57 -18.35
CA MET A 498 16.78 26.68 -19.17
C MET A 498 16.93 28.03 -18.45
N VAL A 499 16.54 28.13 -17.17
CA VAL A 499 16.75 29.34 -16.36
C VAL A 499 18.25 29.62 -16.18
N GLY A 500 19.07 28.62 -15.86
CA GLY A 500 20.52 28.79 -15.70
C GLY A 500 21.21 29.34 -16.96
N ILE A 501 20.86 28.83 -18.14
CA ILE A 501 21.38 29.34 -19.43
C ILE A 501 20.92 30.78 -19.69
N LEU A 502 19.68 31.14 -19.32
CA LEU A 502 19.18 32.52 -19.44
C LEU A 502 19.88 33.49 -18.47
N VAL A 503 20.17 33.05 -17.24
CA VAL A 503 20.92 33.85 -16.25
C VAL A 503 22.39 34.03 -16.68
N GLN A 504 23.02 32.99 -17.22
CA GLN A 504 24.35 33.11 -17.83
C GLN A 504 24.36 34.09 -19.02
N ALA A 505 23.36 34.01 -19.91
CA ALA A 505 23.25 34.94 -21.04
C ALA A 505 23.00 36.39 -20.59
N LEU A 506 22.31 36.59 -19.46
CA LEU A 506 22.10 37.91 -18.86
C LEU A 506 23.39 38.50 -18.28
N TYR A 507 24.23 37.67 -17.65
CA TYR A 507 25.56 38.06 -17.16
C TYR A 507 26.47 38.50 -18.30
N GLU A 508 26.61 37.68 -19.34
CA GLU A 508 27.45 37.98 -20.51
C GLU A 508 26.96 39.20 -21.31
N ALA A 509 25.67 39.56 -21.22
CA ALA A 509 25.11 40.76 -21.83
C ALA A 509 25.31 42.05 -20.99
N PHE A 510 25.49 41.95 -19.67
CA PHE A 510 25.60 43.09 -18.76
C PHE A 510 26.66 42.89 -17.65
N PRO A 511 27.94 42.61 -18.01
CA PRO A 511 28.98 42.25 -17.05
C PRO A 511 29.27 43.36 -16.03
N ASP A 512 29.34 44.62 -16.47
CA ASP A 512 29.63 45.78 -15.61
C ASP A 512 28.46 46.18 -14.67
N SER A 513 27.35 45.43 -14.67
CA SER A 513 26.20 45.77 -13.84
C SER A 513 26.43 45.44 -12.37
N LYS A 514 26.04 46.36 -11.47
CA LYS A 514 26.19 46.21 -10.01
C LYS A 514 25.53 44.96 -9.42
N PHE A 515 24.67 44.29 -10.19
CA PHE A 515 24.01 43.04 -9.81
C PHE A 515 24.98 41.84 -9.81
N PHE A 516 25.98 41.85 -10.70
CA PHE A 516 26.99 40.78 -10.84
C PHE A 516 28.36 41.14 -10.25
N ALA A 517 28.49 42.29 -9.58
CA ALA A 517 29.75 42.77 -8.98
C ALA A 517 30.32 41.91 -7.82
N ALA A 518 29.72 40.74 -7.54
CA ALA A 518 30.23 39.72 -6.64
C ALA A 518 30.93 38.55 -7.36
N CYS A 519 30.95 38.55 -8.69
CA CYS A 519 31.63 37.55 -9.52
C CYS A 519 33.15 37.77 -9.56
N GLU A 520 33.93 36.70 -9.47
CA GLU A 520 35.38 36.73 -9.72
C GLU A 520 35.66 36.69 -11.24
N PRO A 521 36.69 37.39 -11.76
CA PRO A 521 36.89 37.54 -13.20
C PRO A 521 37.40 36.27 -13.90
N ASP A 522 38.18 35.44 -13.19
CA ASP A 522 38.84 34.25 -13.75
C ASP A 522 38.02 32.95 -13.60
N VAL A 523 36.83 33.01 -13.00
CA VAL A 523 35.98 31.83 -12.69
C VAL A 523 34.56 32.02 -13.27
N PRO A 524 33.98 31.02 -13.96
CA PRO A 524 32.60 31.13 -14.45
C PRO A 524 31.59 31.27 -13.29
N CYS A 525 31.10 32.50 -13.09
CA CYS A 525 30.30 32.89 -11.92
C CYS A 525 28.94 32.17 -11.78
N ILE A 526 28.34 31.74 -12.90
CA ILE A 526 27.04 31.06 -12.96
C ILE A 526 27.23 29.66 -13.54
N THR A 527 26.75 28.63 -12.84
CA THR A 527 26.82 27.24 -13.29
C THR A 527 25.42 26.68 -13.60
N PRO A 528 24.99 26.60 -14.87
CA PRO A 528 23.63 26.18 -15.23
C PRO A 528 23.22 24.77 -14.73
N GLY A 529 24.18 23.91 -14.37
CA GLY A 529 23.93 22.62 -13.74
C GLY A 529 23.31 22.72 -12.34
N THR A 530 23.74 23.69 -11.51
CA THR A 530 23.19 23.89 -10.16
C THR A 530 21.73 24.36 -10.21
N TYR A 531 21.37 25.18 -11.20
CA TYR A 531 19.99 25.60 -11.47
C TYR A 531 19.13 24.42 -11.91
N ALA A 532 19.64 23.54 -12.77
CA ALA A 532 18.96 22.30 -13.15
C ALA A 532 18.71 21.39 -11.94
N PHE A 533 19.73 21.22 -11.10
CA PHE A 533 19.66 20.43 -9.86
C PHE A 533 18.65 20.99 -8.84
N LEU A 534 18.69 22.29 -8.56
CA LEU A 534 17.71 22.96 -7.68
C LEU A 534 16.28 22.89 -8.25
N GLY A 535 16.12 23.06 -9.57
CA GLY A 535 14.85 22.90 -10.26
C GLY A 535 14.28 21.49 -10.17
N ALA A 536 15.14 20.46 -10.26
CA ALA A 536 14.75 19.06 -10.06
C ALA A 536 14.24 18.80 -8.63
N GLY A 537 14.91 19.37 -7.62
CA GLY A 537 14.46 19.35 -6.22
C GLY A 537 13.10 20.03 -6.03
N ALA A 538 12.89 21.20 -6.65
CA ALA A 538 11.62 21.92 -6.62
C ALA A 538 10.48 21.09 -7.23
N ALA A 539 10.66 20.54 -8.43
CA ALA A 539 9.62 19.77 -9.11
C ALA A 539 9.27 18.45 -8.40
N LEU A 540 10.25 17.80 -7.74
CA LEU A 540 10.01 16.63 -6.90
C LEU A 540 9.25 16.99 -5.62
N SER A 541 9.68 18.07 -4.93
CA SER A 541 9.04 18.55 -3.71
C SER A 541 7.58 18.97 -3.96
N GLY A 542 7.31 19.67 -5.06
CA GLY A 542 5.98 20.18 -5.40
C GLY A 542 4.93 19.09 -5.65
N ILE A 543 5.32 17.94 -6.20
CA ILE A 543 4.42 16.79 -6.43
C ILE A 543 4.27 15.88 -5.19
N MET A 544 5.32 15.78 -4.37
CA MET A 544 5.32 14.88 -3.21
C MET A 544 4.95 15.57 -1.88
N HIS A 545 4.95 16.91 -1.80
CA HIS A 545 4.89 17.70 -0.56
C HIS A 545 5.95 17.29 0.49
N LEU A 546 7.15 16.92 0.03
CA LEU A 546 8.29 16.53 0.87
C LEU A 546 9.37 17.59 0.88
N THR A 547 10.06 17.72 2.01
CA THR A 547 10.96 18.83 2.31
C THR A 547 12.34 18.37 2.77
N VAL A 548 12.43 17.88 4.01
CA VAL A 548 13.69 17.46 4.64
C VAL A 548 14.30 16.28 3.89
N SER A 549 13.47 15.31 3.49
CA SER A 549 13.91 14.15 2.72
C SER A 549 14.47 14.55 1.36
N VAL A 550 13.79 15.45 0.63
CA VAL A 550 14.26 15.93 -0.69
C VAL A 550 15.60 16.63 -0.54
N THR A 551 15.72 17.53 0.44
CA THR A 551 16.96 18.26 0.71
C THR A 551 18.14 17.32 0.99
N VAL A 552 17.94 16.29 1.82
CA VAL A 552 19.03 15.34 2.15
C VAL A 552 19.34 14.39 0.99
N ILE A 553 18.35 13.96 0.19
CA ILE A 553 18.62 13.19 -1.04
C ILE A 553 19.45 14.02 -2.03
N MET A 554 19.04 15.27 -2.28
CA MET A 554 19.77 16.20 -3.15
C MET A 554 21.22 16.43 -2.64
N PHE A 555 21.40 16.64 -1.33
CA PHE A 555 22.73 16.75 -0.73
C PHE A 555 23.58 15.47 -0.90
N GLU A 556 23.07 14.28 -0.56
CA GLU A 556 23.83 13.03 -0.69
C GLU A 556 24.21 12.70 -2.16
N LEU A 557 23.40 13.16 -3.13
CA LEU A 557 23.72 13.05 -4.57
C LEU A 557 24.87 13.97 -5.01
N THR A 558 25.02 15.14 -4.40
CA THR A 558 26.06 16.13 -4.79
C THR A 558 27.34 16.06 -3.97
N GLY A 559 27.25 15.65 -2.70
CA GLY A 559 28.32 15.80 -1.71
C GLY A 559 28.61 17.25 -1.31
N ALA A 560 27.95 18.24 -1.93
CA ALA A 560 28.24 19.66 -1.80
C ALA A 560 27.44 20.29 -0.64
N LEU A 561 28.11 20.50 0.51
CA LEU A 561 27.50 21.12 1.69
C LEU A 561 27.00 22.56 1.42
N THR A 562 27.63 23.28 0.49
CA THR A 562 27.32 24.68 0.12
C THR A 562 25.89 24.88 -0.37
N TYR A 563 25.35 23.92 -1.14
CA TYR A 563 24.03 24.03 -1.78
C TYR A 563 22.86 23.56 -0.89
N ILE A 564 23.11 23.14 0.36
CA ILE A 564 22.05 22.76 1.31
C ILE A 564 21.09 23.94 1.57
N LEU A 565 21.62 25.14 1.82
CA LEU A 565 20.80 26.30 2.14
C LEU A 565 19.94 26.78 0.93
N PRO A 566 20.49 26.96 -0.29
CA PRO A 566 19.68 27.14 -1.50
C PRO A 566 18.60 26.08 -1.67
N THR A 567 18.93 24.80 -1.49
CA THR A 567 17.96 23.70 -1.63
C THR A 567 16.82 23.83 -0.63
N MET A 568 17.12 24.12 0.65
CA MET A 568 16.10 24.35 1.68
C MET A 568 15.18 25.54 1.35
N ILE A 569 15.72 26.62 0.78
CA ILE A 569 14.92 27.80 0.40
C ILE A 569 14.01 27.48 -0.80
N VAL A 570 14.56 26.87 -1.85
CA VAL A 570 13.80 26.43 -3.04
C VAL A 570 12.65 25.51 -2.65
N VAL A 571 12.94 24.52 -1.80
CA VAL A 571 11.97 23.54 -1.27
C VAL A 571 10.94 24.19 -0.32
N GLY A 572 11.37 25.16 0.50
CA GLY A 572 10.47 25.92 1.38
C GLY A 572 9.46 26.78 0.60
N VAL A 573 9.93 27.51 -0.42
CA VAL A 573 9.08 28.27 -1.35
C VAL A 573 8.15 27.33 -2.12
N THR A 574 8.68 26.21 -2.62
CA THR A 574 7.88 25.17 -3.29
C THR A 574 6.71 24.72 -2.41
N LYS A 575 6.98 24.36 -1.15
CA LYS A 575 5.94 23.93 -0.21
C LYS A 575 4.93 25.03 0.09
N ALA A 576 5.38 26.26 0.34
CA ALA A 576 4.49 27.38 0.62
C ALA A 576 3.53 27.67 -0.55
N VAL A 577 4.00 27.53 -1.79
CA VAL A 577 3.15 27.63 -2.99
C VAL A 577 2.23 26.42 -3.11
N SER A 578 2.73 25.19 -3.03
CA SER A 578 1.89 23.97 -3.16
C SER A 578 0.77 23.91 -2.13
N ASP A 579 1.06 24.18 -0.84
CA ASP A 579 0.07 24.13 0.23
C ASP A 579 -1.08 25.14 0.04
N SER A 580 -0.88 26.21 -0.74
CA SER A 580 -1.93 27.19 -1.09
C SER A 580 -2.94 26.67 -2.13
N PHE A 581 -2.55 25.69 -2.96
CA PHE A 581 -3.44 25.03 -3.93
C PHE A 581 -4.06 23.74 -3.37
N GLY A 582 -3.53 23.20 -2.28
CA GLY A 582 -4.12 22.09 -1.54
C GLY A 582 -3.13 21.34 -0.67
N LYS A 583 -3.64 20.59 0.29
CA LYS A 583 -2.84 19.75 1.19
C LYS A 583 -2.55 18.36 0.60
N GLY A 584 -1.46 17.73 1.02
CA GLY A 584 -1.10 16.34 0.72
C GLY A 584 -0.59 16.12 -0.71
N GLY A 585 0.48 15.33 -0.85
CA GLY A 585 1.09 15.02 -2.14
C GLY A 585 0.31 14.00 -2.97
N ILE A 586 0.81 13.70 -4.18
CA ILE A 586 0.16 12.77 -5.13
C ILE A 586 -0.14 11.38 -4.51
N ALA A 587 0.70 10.91 -3.60
CA ALA A 587 0.52 9.63 -2.91
C ALA A 587 -0.76 9.62 -2.05
N ASP A 588 -1.02 10.69 -1.30
CA ASP A 588 -2.23 10.85 -0.47
C ASP A 588 -3.46 11.07 -1.33
N ARG A 589 -3.38 11.95 -2.33
CA ARG A 589 -4.49 12.19 -3.27
C ARG A 589 -4.93 10.90 -3.99
N MET A 590 -3.99 9.99 -4.28
CA MET A 590 -4.30 8.68 -4.86
C MET A 590 -4.93 7.68 -3.86
N ILE A 591 -4.64 7.78 -2.55
CA ILE A 591 -5.32 7.00 -1.50
C ILE A 591 -6.81 7.35 -1.47
N TRP A 592 -7.13 8.65 -1.40
CA TRP A 592 -8.50 9.16 -1.42
C TRP A 592 -9.21 8.82 -2.74
N PHE A 593 -8.58 9.03 -3.89
CA PHE A 593 -9.16 8.70 -5.21
C PHE A 593 -9.46 7.19 -5.39
N ASN A 594 -8.67 6.31 -4.77
CA ASN A 594 -8.95 4.88 -4.75
C ASN A 594 -10.05 4.50 -3.74
N GLY A 595 -10.37 5.37 -2.77
CA GLY A 595 -11.26 5.06 -1.65
C GLY A 595 -10.67 3.95 -0.78
N PHE A 596 -9.37 4.05 -0.48
CA PHE A 596 -8.74 3.17 0.51
C PHE A 596 -9.04 3.67 1.92
N PRO A 597 -9.27 2.78 2.91
CA PRO A 597 -9.42 3.20 4.29
C PRO A 597 -8.06 3.68 4.80
N PHE A 598 -7.93 4.97 5.03
CA PHE A 598 -6.74 5.62 5.56
C PHE A 598 -7.17 6.71 6.52
N LEU A 599 -6.66 6.65 7.75
CA LEU A 599 -6.85 7.68 8.77
C LEU A 599 -5.58 8.53 8.77
N ASP A 600 -5.62 9.70 8.16
CA ASP A 600 -4.41 10.51 8.04
C ASP A 600 -3.97 11.04 9.42
N ASN A 601 -2.68 10.94 9.68
CA ASN A 601 -2.01 11.46 10.86
C ASN A 601 -1.47 12.88 10.66
N LYS A 602 -1.40 13.36 9.41
CA LYS A 602 -0.99 14.73 9.06
C LYS A 602 -2.13 15.75 9.26
N GLU A 603 -3.38 15.30 9.40
CA GLU A 603 -4.56 16.15 9.56
C GLU A 603 -5.40 15.80 10.80
N ASP A 604 -5.55 16.76 11.71
CA ASP A 604 -6.42 16.65 12.87
C ASP A 604 -7.77 17.33 12.59
N HIS A 605 -8.75 16.49 12.31
CA HIS A 605 -10.13 16.89 12.03
C HIS A 605 -10.88 17.07 13.37
N ILE A 606 -11.27 18.30 13.69
CA ILE A 606 -11.98 18.64 14.93
C ILE A 606 -13.48 18.56 14.67
N PHE A 607 -14.09 17.42 14.98
CA PHE A 607 -15.52 17.21 14.71
C PHE A 607 -16.43 17.77 15.81
N ASN A 608 -15.92 18.04 17.02
CA ASN A 608 -16.68 18.53 18.18
C ASN A 608 -17.90 17.66 18.58
N VAL A 609 -17.98 16.41 18.11
CA VAL A 609 -19.09 15.49 18.40
C VAL A 609 -18.66 14.32 19.29
N PRO A 610 -19.57 13.82 20.14
CA PRO A 610 -19.30 12.63 20.94
C PRO A 610 -19.22 11.36 20.06
N VAL A 611 -18.34 10.43 20.42
CA VAL A 611 -18.19 9.13 19.73
C VAL A 611 -19.50 8.33 19.63
N SER A 612 -20.48 8.60 20.51
CA SER A 612 -21.83 8.03 20.41
C SER A 612 -22.56 8.31 19.09
N HIS A 613 -22.16 9.32 18.31
CA HIS A 613 -22.72 9.60 16.97
C HIS A 613 -22.09 8.77 15.85
N ALA A 614 -20.87 8.25 16.05
CA ALA A 614 -20.16 7.42 15.06
C ALA A 614 -20.22 5.92 15.38
N MET A 615 -20.43 5.52 16.64
CA MET A 615 -20.38 4.12 17.06
C MET A 615 -21.51 3.23 16.50
N THR A 616 -21.21 1.96 16.29
CA THR A 616 -22.23 0.91 16.13
C THR A 616 -22.92 0.67 17.48
N SER A 617 -24.14 1.21 17.63
CA SER A 617 -24.91 1.22 18.89
C SER A 617 -25.61 -0.12 19.24
N ARG A 618 -25.56 -1.13 18.35
CA ARG A 618 -26.15 -2.46 18.57
C ARG A 618 -25.22 -3.59 18.08
N PRO A 619 -24.04 -3.78 18.70
CA PRO A 619 -23.11 -4.84 18.32
C PRO A 619 -23.67 -6.23 18.66
N ALA A 620 -23.23 -7.26 17.93
CA ALA A 620 -23.52 -8.65 18.26
C ALA A 620 -22.69 -9.09 19.48
N VAL A 621 -23.36 -9.30 20.61
CA VAL A 621 -22.76 -9.70 21.90
C VAL A 621 -22.82 -11.22 22.13
N LEU A 622 -21.91 -11.71 22.97
CA LEU A 622 -21.99 -13.05 23.57
C LEU A 622 -22.20 -12.92 25.09
N PRO A 623 -23.20 -13.56 25.71
CA PRO A 623 -23.33 -13.61 27.16
C PRO A 623 -22.29 -14.58 27.75
N ALA A 624 -21.85 -14.33 28.99
CA ALA A 624 -20.71 -14.99 29.60
C ALA A 624 -20.97 -16.45 30.04
N THR A 625 -22.23 -16.81 30.27
CA THR A 625 -22.66 -18.18 30.56
C THR A 625 -23.81 -18.61 29.66
N ASP A 626 -24.14 -19.90 29.71
CA ASP A 626 -25.36 -20.51 29.16
C ASP A 626 -25.62 -20.39 27.64
N PHE A 627 -24.71 -19.77 26.89
CA PHE A 627 -24.83 -19.61 25.45
C PHE A 627 -24.59 -20.94 24.70
N PRO A 628 -25.53 -21.45 23.87
CA PRO A 628 -25.30 -22.72 23.17
C PRO A 628 -24.18 -22.63 22.13
N VAL A 629 -23.28 -23.62 22.08
CA VAL A 629 -22.20 -23.69 21.07
C VAL A 629 -22.77 -23.72 19.65
N SER A 630 -23.92 -24.37 19.44
CA SER A 630 -24.66 -24.35 18.17
C SER A 630 -25.08 -22.93 17.73
N LYS A 631 -25.40 -22.05 18.68
CA LYS A 631 -25.71 -20.63 18.43
C LYS A 631 -24.43 -19.83 18.14
N ALA A 632 -23.32 -20.13 18.80
CA ALA A 632 -22.00 -19.55 18.48
C ALA A 632 -21.53 -19.93 17.07
N GLU A 633 -21.66 -21.19 16.67
CA GLU A 633 -21.37 -21.62 15.30
C GLU A 633 -22.30 -20.99 14.28
N LYS A 634 -23.60 -20.87 14.58
CA LYS A 634 -24.55 -20.19 13.69
C LYS A 634 -24.15 -18.72 13.49
N LEU A 635 -23.79 -18.01 14.57
CA LEU A 635 -23.35 -16.61 14.52
C LEU A 635 -22.03 -16.44 13.73
N LEU A 636 -21.07 -17.35 13.92
CA LEU A 636 -19.84 -17.43 13.12
C LEU A 636 -20.14 -17.69 11.63
N ARG A 637 -21.09 -18.57 11.29
CA ARG A 637 -21.45 -18.87 9.89
C ARG A 637 -22.24 -17.73 9.22
N GLN A 638 -23.13 -17.06 9.96
CA GLN A 638 -23.99 -16.00 9.41
C GLN A 638 -23.26 -14.67 9.19
N HIS A 639 -22.32 -14.29 10.06
CA HIS A 639 -21.65 -12.99 9.99
C HIS A 639 -20.15 -13.10 9.70
N LYS A 640 -19.60 -12.16 8.91
CA LYS A 640 -18.15 -12.00 8.68
C LYS A 640 -17.41 -11.31 9.84
N TYR A 641 -18.11 -10.95 10.92
CA TYR A 641 -17.57 -10.22 12.06
C TYR A 641 -16.31 -10.89 12.65
N GLN A 642 -15.38 -10.05 13.09
CA GLN A 642 -13.98 -10.41 13.37
C GLN A 642 -13.67 -10.65 14.85
N GLY A 643 -14.64 -10.38 15.72
CA GLY A 643 -14.62 -10.63 17.16
C GLY A 643 -15.93 -10.11 17.76
N PHE A 644 -16.16 -10.42 19.04
CA PHE A 644 -17.43 -10.19 19.73
C PHE A 644 -17.17 -9.68 21.15
N PRO A 645 -17.80 -8.58 21.58
CA PRO A 645 -17.83 -8.20 22.99
C PRO A 645 -18.58 -9.26 23.82
N ILE A 646 -18.03 -9.57 24.98
CA ILE A 646 -18.61 -10.47 25.97
C ILE A 646 -19.26 -9.64 27.07
N VAL A 647 -20.52 -9.94 27.36
CA VAL A 647 -21.30 -9.32 28.43
C VAL A 647 -21.69 -10.34 29.48
N GLU A 648 -21.99 -9.90 30.70
CA GLU A 648 -22.52 -10.79 31.76
C GLU A 648 -23.82 -11.46 31.29
N ASP A 649 -24.83 -10.66 30.98
CA ASP A 649 -26.10 -11.08 30.39
C ASP A 649 -26.61 -10.09 29.34
N LEU A 650 -27.50 -10.55 28.47
CA LEU A 650 -28.17 -9.79 27.41
C LEU A 650 -29.05 -8.64 27.93
N THR A 651 -29.55 -8.72 29.17
CA THR A 651 -30.34 -7.65 29.82
C THR A 651 -29.43 -6.53 30.34
N ASN A 652 -28.52 -6.86 31.26
CA ASN A 652 -27.66 -5.91 31.95
C ASN A 652 -26.53 -5.35 31.08
N LYS A 653 -26.03 -6.14 30.11
CA LYS A 653 -24.96 -5.78 29.15
C LYS A 653 -23.67 -5.25 29.80
N VAL A 654 -23.38 -5.66 31.03
CA VAL A 654 -22.12 -5.34 31.70
C VAL A 654 -20.97 -5.97 30.93
N VAL A 655 -19.97 -5.18 30.54
CA VAL A 655 -18.80 -5.65 29.78
C VAL A 655 -17.92 -6.53 30.67
N ILE A 656 -17.57 -7.71 30.18
CA ILE A 656 -16.64 -8.65 30.82
C ILE A 656 -15.35 -8.81 30.02
N GLY A 657 -15.41 -8.66 28.69
CA GLY A 657 -14.25 -8.83 27.84
C GLY A 657 -14.59 -8.81 26.35
N PHE A 658 -13.67 -9.33 25.54
CA PHE A 658 -13.81 -9.46 24.09
C PHE A 658 -13.19 -10.78 23.62
N ILE A 659 -13.78 -11.43 22.62
CA ILE A 659 -13.18 -12.63 22.00
C ILE A 659 -13.10 -12.48 20.48
N GLY A 660 -11.91 -12.71 19.94
CA GLY A 660 -11.69 -12.68 18.50
C GLY A 660 -12.33 -13.87 17.78
N ARG A 661 -12.71 -13.68 16.53
CA ARG A 661 -13.36 -14.71 15.70
C ARG A 661 -12.46 -15.93 15.53
N THR A 662 -11.16 -15.70 15.33
CA THR A 662 -10.13 -16.74 15.14
C THR A 662 -10.00 -17.62 16.38
N GLU A 663 -10.08 -17.02 17.56
CA GLU A 663 -9.91 -17.61 18.88
C GLU A 663 -11.14 -18.46 19.22
N LEU A 664 -12.34 -17.89 19.06
CA LEU A 664 -13.61 -18.62 19.22
C LEU A 664 -13.72 -19.80 18.24
N GLN A 665 -13.37 -19.58 16.97
CA GLN A 665 -13.39 -20.65 15.95
C GLN A 665 -12.35 -21.74 16.24
N TYR A 666 -11.16 -21.38 16.70
CA TYR A 666 -10.12 -22.33 17.11
C TYR A 666 -10.58 -23.17 18.30
N ALA A 667 -11.14 -22.54 19.33
CA ALA A 667 -11.59 -23.21 20.55
C ALA A 667 -12.75 -24.19 20.27
N ILE A 668 -13.75 -23.79 19.47
CA ILE A 668 -14.83 -24.71 19.04
C ILE A 668 -14.24 -25.86 18.21
N ASN A 669 -13.32 -25.58 17.27
CA ASN A 669 -12.65 -26.60 16.47
C ASN A 669 -11.65 -27.47 17.28
N ARG A 670 -11.30 -27.08 18.50
CA ARG A 670 -10.51 -27.86 19.45
C ARG A 670 -11.43 -28.83 20.21
N ALA A 671 -12.48 -28.32 20.84
CA ALA A 671 -13.47 -29.15 21.54
C ALA A 671 -14.13 -30.21 20.62
N LYS A 672 -14.28 -29.92 19.31
CA LYS A 672 -14.71 -30.92 18.32
C LYS A 672 -13.74 -32.08 18.11
N ARG A 673 -12.43 -31.82 18.18
CA ARG A 673 -11.38 -32.84 17.99
C ARG A 673 -11.08 -33.63 19.26
N GLU A 674 -11.34 -33.04 20.42
CA GLU A 674 -11.23 -33.70 21.73
C GLU A 674 -12.50 -34.52 22.09
N GLY A 675 -13.50 -34.58 21.20
CA GLY A 675 -14.72 -35.37 21.37
C GLY A 675 -15.74 -34.80 22.38
N LEU A 676 -15.48 -33.63 22.94
CA LEU A 676 -16.16 -33.11 24.14
C LEU A 676 -17.56 -32.52 23.89
N LEU A 677 -18.01 -32.44 22.64
CA LEU A 677 -19.20 -31.68 22.25
C LEU A 677 -20.48 -32.53 22.21
N SER A 678 -21.22 -32.49 23.32
CA SER A 678 -22.66 -32.76 23.31
C SER A 678 -23.40 -31.74 22.41
N PRO A 679 -24.47 -32.13 21.68
CA PRO A 679 -25.24 -31.20 20.83
C PRO A 679 -25.79 -29.96 21.56
N ASN A 680 -26.03 -30.08 22.87
CA ASN A 680 -26.56 -29.03 23.75
C ASN A 680 -25.47 -28.38 24.63
N ALA A 681 -24.19 -28.55 24.32
CA ALA A 681 -23.09 -27.95 25.09
C ALA A 681 -23.18 -26.41 25.12
N LYS A 682 -22.95 -25.85 26.31
CA LYS A 682 -22.94 -24.41 26.59
C LYS A 682 -21.52 -23.86 26.57
N CYS A 683 -21.37 -22.61 26.15
CA CYS A 683 -20.16 -21.82 26.34
C CYS A 683 -20.14 -21.20 27.74
N ARG A 684 -18.98 -21.25 28.39
CA ARG A 684 -18.62 -20.41 29.53
C ARG A 684 -17.44 -19.54 29.14
N PHE A 685 -17.49 -18.24 29.41
CA PHE A 685 -16.44 -17.28 29.06
C PHE A 685 -15.73 -16.69 30.29
N THR A 686 -16.15 -17.04 31.50
CA THR A 686 -15.54 -16.61 32.77
C THR A 686 -15.15 -17.81 33.65
N SER A 687 -13.96 -17.74 34.26
CA SER A 687 -13.40 -18.85 35.04
C SER A 687 -14.01 -19.00 36.45
N SER A 688 -14.82 -18.03 36.91
CA SER A 688 -15.41 -17.98 38.25
C SER A 688 -16.90 -17.63 38.19
N PRO A 689 -17.77 -18.20 39.06
CA PRO A 689 -19.13 -17.70 39.24
C PRO A 689 -19.11 -16.38 40.02
N SER A 690 -19.81 -15.34 39.54
CA SER A 690 -20.00 -14.09 40.29
C SER A 690 -20.81 -14.35 41.56
N ALA A 691 -20.28 -13.90 42.71
CA ALA A 691 -20.86 -14.18 44.02
C ALA A 691 -22.02 -13.23 44.36
N SER A 692 -23.21 -13.49 43.79
CA SER A 692 -24.40 -12.66 44.01
C SER A 692 -25.74 -13.42 43.90
N SER A 693 -25.89 -14.50 44.67
CA SER A 693 -27.22 -15.07 44.98
C SER A 693 -27.32 -15.41 46.47
N HIS A 694 -28.48 -15.14 47.07
CA HIS A 694 -28.68 -15.29 48.51
C HIS A 694 -28.73 -16.74 48.95
N ARG A 695 -28.35 -16.98 50.22
CA ARG A 695 -28.51 -18.28 50.90
C ARG A 695 -29.94 -18.81 50.71
N ASN A 696 -30.05 -20.01 50.17
CA ASN A 696 -31.01 -20.96 50.74
C ASN A 696 -30.36 -22.34 50.82
N ARG A 697 -30.46 -22.99 51.98
CA ARG A 697 -29.67 -24.16 52.37
C ARG A 697 -30.63 -25.30 52.65
N ASN A 698 -30.77 -26.25 51.69
CA ASN A 698 -31.12 -27.67 51.89
C ASN A 698 -31.44 -28.37 50.54
N THR A 699 -30.40 -28.72 49.78
CA THR A 699 -30.45 -29.79 48.76
C THR A 699 -29.14 -30.58 48.78
N VAL A 700 -29.21 -31.88 48.51
CA VAL A 700 -28.06 -32.79 48.51
C VAL A 700 -27.16 -32.50 47.28
N PRO A 701 -25.82 -32.45 47.41
CA PRO A 701 -24.94 -32.24 46.28
C PRO A 701 -24.92 -33.45 45.34
N SER A 702 -25.41 -33.28 44.12
CA SER A 702 -25.24 -34.25 43.03
C SER A 702 -23.79 -34.25 42.53
N THR A 703 -23.15 -35.41 42.51
CA THR A 703 -21.77 -35.60 41.99
C THR A 703 -21.72 -35.46 40.46
N ASP A 704 -21.60 -34.23 39.95
CA ASP A 704 -21.51 -33.95 38.51
C ASP A 704 -20.61 -32.71 38.20
N SER A 705 -19.45 -32.61 38.87
CA SER A 705 -18.47 -31.51 38.64
C SER A 705 -17.01 -31.93 38.87
N LEU A 706 -16.47 -32.82 38.03
CA LEU A 706 -15.06 -33.19 38.03
C LEU A 706 -14.22 -32.08 37.38
N SER A 707 -13.75 -31.12 38.19
CA SER A 707 -12.92 -29.99 37.73
C SER A 707 -11.49 -30.45 37.42
N LEU A 708 -11.27 -30.97 36.21
CA LEU A 708 -9.95 -31.35 35.73
C LEU A 708 -9.06 -30.10 35.52
N GLN A 709 -8.19 -29.82 36.50
CA GLN A 709 -7.06 -28.92 36.34
C GLN A 709 -6.08 -29.55 35.33
N ILE A 710 -5.94 -28.94 34.15
CA ILE A 710 -5.12 -29.47 33.06
C ILE A 710 -3.62 -29.24 33.39
N PRO A 711 -2.79 -30.30 33.43
CA PRO A 711 -1.34 -30.13 33.63
C PRO A 711 -0.66 -29.46 32.44
N SER A 712 0.31 -28.60 32.71
CA SER A 712 1.22 -28.03 31.70
C SER A 712 2.08 -29.13 31.04
N PRO A 713 2.39 -29.04 29.73
CA PRO A 713 3.12 -30.08 29.03
C PRO A 713 4.62 -30.12 29.41
N ASN A 714 5.07 -31.30 29.84
CA ASN A 714 6.47 -31.76 30.01
C ASN A 714 7.41 -30.96 30.94
N ARG A 715 7.53 -31.45 32.18
CA ARG A 715 8.83 -31.61 32.86
C ARG A 715 8.98 -33.07 33.27
N GLN A 716 9.55 -33.90 32.39
CA GLN A 716 9.89 -35.29 32.72
C GLN A 716 11.24 -35.32 33.47
N THR A 717 11.20 -35.63 34.76
CA THR A 717 12.37 -36.02 35.56
C THR A 717 12.29 -37.53 35.81
N PHE A 718 13.35 -38.26 35.47
CA PHE A 718 13.48 -39.68 35.81
C PHE A 718 13.45 -39.85 37.34
N GLY A 719 12.68 -40.83 37.83
CA GLY A 719 12.58 -41.17 39.25
C GLY A 719 12.21 -42.64 39.38
N SER A 720 12.97 -43.37 40.20
CA SER A 720 12.97 -44.84 40.25
C SER A 720 12.26 -45.40 41.49
N ASN A 721 11.89 -46.68 41.41
CA ASN A 721 11.50 -47.56 42.53
C ASN A 721 10.12 -47.27 43.16
N SER A 722 9.39 -48.25 43.70
CA SER A 722 9.56 -49.71 43.63
C SER A 722 8.21 -50.40 43.88
N SER A 723 7.96 -51.52 43.20
CA SER A 723 6.83 -52.40 43.50
C SER A 723 7.02 -53.13 44.83
N SER A 724 6.06 -53.02 45.74
CA SER A 724 5.90 -53.96 46.86
C SER A 724 4.52 -54.59 46.79
N SER A 725 4.48 -55.92 46.86
CA SER A 725 3.28 -56.74 46.75
C SER A 725 2.77 -57.15 48.13
N SER A 726 1.45 -57.22 48.32
CA SER A 726 0.84 -58.11 49.29
C SER A 726 -0.48 -58.67 48.73
N ARG A 727 -0.86 -59.87 49.18
CA ARG A 727 -1.92 -60.70 48.61
C ARG A 727 -2.61 -61.44 49.77
N SER A 728 -3.95 -61.50 49.73
CA SER A 728 -4.83 -62.36 50.56
C SER A 728 -6.17 -62.40 49.81
N GLU A 729 -6.90 -63.49 49.56
CA GLU A 729 -7.11 -64.77 50.27
C GLU A 729 -7.86 -64.58 51.61
N ASP A 730 -9.02 -65.20 51.90
CA ASP A 730 -10.06 -65.80 51.03
C ASP A 730 -11.45 -65.70 51.78
N HIS A 731 -12.53 -66.50 51.71
CA HIS A 731 -12.91 -67.82 51.16
C HIS A 731 -14.46 -67.87 50.93
N PRO A 732 -15.09 -68.90 50.29
CA PRO A 732 -16.47 -68.81 49.77
C PRO A 732 -17.54 -69.55 50.60
N PHE A 733 -18.82 -69.46 50.19
CA PHE A 733 -19.82 -70.52 50.46
C PHE A 733 -20.93 -70.62 49.37
N ASN A 734 -21.45 -71.84 49.19
CA ASN A 734 -22.58 -72.26 48.33
C ASN A 734 -23.92 -72.09 49.11
N SER A 735 -25.14 -72.30 48.60
CA SER A 735 -25.75 -72.47 47.26
C SER A 735 -27.27 -72.58 47.46
N ASP A 736 -28.14 -72.07 46.57
CA ASP A 736 -29.24 -72.89 45.99
C ASP A 736 -30.05 -72.17 44.88
N ARG A 737 -30.70 -72.98 44.03
CA ARG A 737 -31.88 -72.71 43.16
C ARG A 737 -31.77 -71.77 41.95
N SER A 738 -32.59 -72.13 40.96
CA SER A 738 -32.75 -71.59 39.61
C SER A 738 -34.20 -71.90 39.15
N PRO A 739 -34.63 -71.50 37.94
CA PRO A 739 -34.48 -70.18 37.32
C PRO A 739 -35.83 -69.61 36.83
N ASP A 740 -36.02 -68.28 36.86
CA ASP A 740 -36.59 -67.53 35.72
C ASP A 740 -36.47 -66.00 35.93
N ASP A 741 -36.94 -65.22 34.96
CA ASP A 741 -37.01 -63.74 34.93
C ASP A 741 -35.70 -62.97 35.21
N ARG A 742 -34.87 -62.88 34.16
CA ARG A 742 -33.87 -61.80 34.03
C ARG A 742 -34.35 -60.75 33.02
N PRO A 743 -34.63 -59.49 33.42
CA PRO A 743 -34.60 -58.38 32.47
C PRO A 743 -33.17 -58.22 31.89
N PRO A 744 -33.02 -57.72 30.65
CA PRO A 744 -31.74 -57.76 29.96
C PRO A 744 -30.67 -56.88 30.62
N SER A 745 -29.43 -57.35 30.56
CA SER A 745 -28.25 -56.60 31.01
C SER A 745 -28.11 -55.29 30.24
N ARG A 746 -27.88 -54.19 30.96
CA ARG A 746 -27.51 -52.91 30.34
C ARG A 746 -26.12 -53.03 29.72
N THR A 747 -26.06 -53.10 28.39
CA THR A 747 -24.81 -53.06 27.62
C THR A 747 -24.05 -51.76 27.88
N PHE A 748 -22.71 -51.84 27.90
CA PHE A 748 -21.82 -50.71 28.20
C PHE A 748 -22.04 -49.51 27.25
N ASP A 749 -22.48 -49.77 26.01
CA ASP A 749 -22.77 -48.77 24.99
C ASP A 749 -23.82 -47.73 25.43
N GLY A 750 -24.75 -48.13 26.32
CA GLY A 750 -25.79 -47.24 26.86
C GLY A 750 -25.27 -46.13 27.77
N ILE A 751 -24.04 -46.24 28.28
CA ILE A 751 -23.43 -45.22 29.16
C ILE A 751 -22.66 -44.18 28.31
N ALA A 752 -22.02 -44.62 27.22
CA ALA A 752 -21.10 -43.83 26.40
C ALA A 752 -21.74 -42.62 25.68
N THR A 753 -23.06 -42.57 25.55
CA THR A 753 -23.79 -41.46 24.90
C THR A 753 -24.22 -40.34 25.86
N SER A 754 -24.06 -40.53 27.18
CA SER A 754 -24.53 -39.59 28.21
C SER A 754 -23.46 -38.63 28.76
N THR A 755 -22.17 -38.95 28.57
CA THR A 755 -21.02 -38.33 29.25
C THR A 755 -20.33 -37.20 28.46
N GLY A 756 -21.00 -36.64 27.46
CA GLY A 756 -20.50 -35.45 26.74
C GLY A 756 -20.52 -34.19 27.62
N ILE A 757 -19.44 -33.40 27.58
CA ILE A 757 -19.27 -32.22 28.44
C ILE A 757 -20.40 -31.20 28.17
N ARG A 758 -21.17 -30.88 29.22
CA ARG A 758 -22.32 -29.96 29.14
C ARG A 758 -21.93 -28.48 29.05
N SER A 759 -20.73 -28.10 29.50
CA SER A 759 -20.21 -26.73 29.46
C SER A 759 -18.71 -26.69 29.13
N ILE A 760 -18.35 -25.97 28.07
CA ILE A 760 -16.96 -25.80 27.63
C ILE A 760 -16.45 -24.42 28.07
N ASP A 761 -15.28 -24.39 28.71
CA ASP A 761 -14.65 -23.16 29.18
C ASP A 761 -13.76 -22.52 28.08
N PHE A 762 -14.20 -21.35 27.65
CA PHE A 762 -13.55 -20.47 26.68
C PHE A 762 -12.80 -19.31 27.33
N SER A 763 -12.81 -19.16 28.67
CA SER A 763 -12.22 -18.02 29.39
C SER A 763 -10.74 -17.79 29.08
N GLN A 764 -9.97 -18.88 28.86
CA GLN A 764 -8.57 -18.85 28.39
C GLN A 764 -8.36 -18.17 27.02
N TYR A 765 -9.42 -17.91 26.26
CA TYR A 765 -9.42 -17.29 24.93
C TYR A 765 -10.06 -15.89 24.92
N VAL A 766 -10.44 -15.36 26.10
CA VAL A 766 -11.07 -14.04 26.26
C VAL A 766 -10.01 -13.00 26.61
N ASP A 767 -10.05 -11.86 25.92
CA ASP A 767 -9.40 -10.65 26.39
C ASP A 767 -10.27 -10.01 27.47
N LEU A 768 -9.78 -10.02 28.71
CA LEU A 768 -10.48 -9.48 29.89
C LEU A 768 -10.19 -7.97 30.10
N ALA A 769 -9.36 -7.35 29.25
CA ALA A 769 -9.02 -5.93 29.34
C ALA A 769 -9.15 -5.21 27.97
N PRO A 770 -10.30 -5.32 27.27
CA PRO A 770 -10.52 -4.60 26.03
C PRO A 770 -10.53 -3.09 26.28
N LEU A 771 -10.00 -2.30 25.33
CA LEU A 771 -10.00 -0.85 25.47
C LEU A 771 -11.43 -0.29 25.41
N THR A 772 -11.86 0.40 26.47
CA THR A 772 -13.17 1.06 26.56
C THR A 772 -13.05 2.58 26.57
N VAL A 773 -14.07 3.28 26.05
CA VAL A 773 -14.20 4.75 26.11
C VAL A 773 -15.62 5.15 26.49
N HIS A 774 -15.74 6.32 27.13
CA HIS A 774 -17.03 6.89 27.50
C HIS A 774 -17.78 7.43 26.26
N PRO A 775 -19.11 7.24 26.10
CA PRO A 775 -19.85 7.69 24.92
C PRO A 775 -19.81 9.19 24.64
N ARG A 776 -19.53 10.03 25.65
CA ARG A 776 -19.35 11.49 25.48
C ARG A 776 -17.91 11.91 25.17
N LEU A 777 -16.96 10.98 25.03
CA LEU A 777 -15.60 11.33 24.61
C LEU A 777 -15.63 11.87 23.17
N PRO A 778 -14.91 12.98 22.85
CA PRO A 778 -14.92 13.54 21.51
C PRO A 778 -14.37 12.56 20.47
N LEU A 779 -14.92 12.59 19.26
CA LEU A 779 -14.57 11.67 18.19
C LEU A 779 -13.10 11.82 17.78
N GLU A 780 -12.58 13.04 17.75
CA GLU A 780 -11.17 13.35 17.51
C GLU A 780 -10.22 12.65 18.51
N THR A 781 -10.57 12.58 19.80
CA THR A 781 -9.79 11.84 20.81
C THR A 781 -9.82 10.33 20.57
N VAL A 782 -10.96 9.80 20.11
CA VAL A 782 -11.10 8.38 19.74
C VAL A 782 -10.33 8.06 18.45
N MET A 783 -10.31 8.98 17.49
CA MET A 783 -9.47 8.88 16.29
C MET A 783 -8.00 8.96 16.66
N GLU A 784 -7.57 9.85 17.56
CA GLU A 784 -6.21 9.86 18.11
C GLU A 784 -5.80 8.52 18.75
N ILE A 785 -6.70 7.87 19.49
CA ILE A 785 -6.45 6.53 20.06
C ILE A 785 -6.20 5.51 18.93
N PHE A 786 -6.98 5.54 17.85
CA PHE A 786 -6.74 4.74 16.65
C PHE A 786 -5.44 5.12 15.92
N LYS A 787 -5.09 6.41 15.81
CA LYS A 787 -3.84 6.90 15.22
C LYS A 787 -2.60 6.42 16.00
N LYS A 788 -2.61 6.60 17.32
CA LYS A 788 -1.42 6.47 18.21
C LYS A 788 -1.24 5.07 18.78
N MET A 789 -2.31 4.42 19.26
CA MET A 789 -2.25 3.05 19.80
C MET A 789 -2.67 1.99 18.77
N GLY A 790 -3.58 2.34 17.87
CA GLY A 790 -4.16 1.45 16.85
C GLY A 790 -4.70 0.12 17.39
N PRO A 791 -5.62 0.15 18.37
CA PRO A 791 -6.50 -0.99 18.63
C PRO A 791 -7.39 -1.24 17.39
N ARG A 792 -7.86 -2.47 17.22
CA ARG A 792 -8.69 -2.86 16.06
C ARG A 792 -10.14 -2.39 16.17
N MET A 793 -10.60 -2.23 17.39
CA MET A 793 -11.91 -1.75 17.81
C MET A 793 -11.79 -1.12 19.21
N ILE A 794 -12.77 -0.34 19.61
CA ILE A 794 -12.88 0.23 20.95
C ILE A 794 -14.33 0.02 21.41
N LEU A 795 -14.52 -0.45 22.64
CA LEU A 795 -15.87 -0.58 23.20
C LEU A 795 -16.33 0.77 23.75
N VAL A 796 -17.58 1.14 23.49
CA VAL A 796 -18.16 2.34 24.07
C VAL A 796 -19.01 1.95 25.27
N GLU A 797 -18.65 2.44 26.44
CA GLU A 797 -19.09 1.93 27.73
C GLU A 797 -19.59 3.07 28.63
N HIS A 798 -20.68 2.83 29.36
CA HIS A 798 -21.19 3.77 30.37
C HIS A 798 -21.60 3.02 31.63
N ARG A 799 -20.91 3.29 32.74
CA ARG A 799 -21.15 2.64 34.05
C ARG A 799 -21.12 1.11 33.97
N GLY A 800 -20.07 0.54 33.37
CA GLY A 800 -19.91 -0.89 33.13
C GLY A 800 -20.72 -1.44 31.95
N ARG A 801 -21.73 -0.73 31.44
CA ARG A 801 -22.66 -1.23 30.42
C ARG A 801 -22.21 -0.89 28.99
N LEU A 802 -22.22 -1.89 28.12
CA LEU A 802 -21.94 -1.76 26.69
C LEU A 802 -22.99 -0.89 26.00
N SER A 803 -22.58 0.31 25.60
CA SER A 803 -23.40 1.27 24.84
C SER A 803 -23.22 1.12 23.33
N GLY A 804 -22.05 0.65 22.89
CA GLY A 804 -21.75 0.39 21.48
C GLY A 804 -20.32 -0.12 21.27
N LEU A 805 -19.92 -0.20 20.00
CA LEU A 805 -18.55 -0.51 19.57
C LEU A 805 -18.20 0.41 18.41
N VAL A 806 -16.97 0.92 18.38
CA VAL A 806 -16.44 1.74 17.28
C VAL A 806 -15.19 1.10 16.70
N THR A 807 -15.03 1.21 15.38
CA THR A 807 -13.83 0.80 14.64
C THR A 807 -13.34 1.96 13.76
N VAL A 808 -12.11 1.87 13.24
CA VAL A 808 -11.58 2.87 12.29
C VAL A 808 -12.51 3.06 11.08
N LYS A 809 -13.24 2.01 10.65
CA LYS A 809 -14.18 2.10 9.51
C LYS A 809 -15.43 2.93 9.85
N ASP A 810 -15.87 2.92 11.11
CA ASP A 810 -17.00 3.72 11.57
C ASP A 810 -16.60 5.21 11.66
N CYS A 811 -15.40 5.51 12.19
CA CYS A 811 -14.87 6.87 12.20
C CYS A 811 -14.70 7.44 10.78
N LEU A 812 -14.13 6.66 9.85
CA LEU A 812 -13.99 7.06 8.45
C LEU A 812 -15.35 7.27 7.77
N LYS A 813 -16.33 6.39 8.00
CA LYS A 813 -17.70 6.58 7.49
C LYS A 813 -18.35 7.85 8.05
N TYR A 814 -18.09 8.20 9.31
CA TYR A 814 -18.56 9.45 9.89
C TYR A 814 -17.90 10.66 9.22
N GLN A 815 -16.57 10.64 9.04
CA GLN A 815 -15.83 11.69 8.35
C GLN A 815 -16.37 11.96 6.94
N PHE A 816 -16.45 10.94 6.07
CA PHE A 816 -17.00 11.09 4.72
C PHE A 816 -18.42 11.65 4.70
N LYS A 817 -19.24 11.31 5.71
CA LYS A 817 -20.60 11.85 5.83
C LYS A 817 -20.59 13.35 6.14
N VAL A 818 -19.70 13.81 7.03
CA VAL A 818 -19.55 15.25 7.34
C VAL A 818 -19.07 16.01 6.11
N GLU A 819 -18.02 15.52 5.44
CA GLU A 819 -17.47 16.11 4.21
C GLU A 819 -18.55 16.25 3.11
N ALA A 820 -19.37 15.22 2.90
CA ALA A 820 -20.48 15.26 1.95
C ALA A 820 -21.59 16.26 2.34
N GLN A 821 -21.82 16.46 3.64
CA GLN A 821 -22.78 17.45 4.16
C GLN A 821 -22.25 18.89 4.02
N GLU A 822 -20.95 19.12 4.22
CA GLU A 822 -20.31 20.43 3.98
C GLU A 822 -20.30 20.78 2.48
N HIS A 823 -19.99 19.82 1.61
CA HIS A 823 -20.02 20.02 0.15
C HIS A 823 -21.43 20.26 -0.41
N THR A 824 -22.48 19.71 0.22
CA THR A 824 -23.86 20.00 -0.19
C THR A 824 -24.37 21.32 0.39
N ALA A 825 -24.01 21.67 1.63
CA ALA A 825 -24.35 22.98 2.22
C ALA A 825 -23.73 24.15 1.45
N SER A 826 -22.46 24.02 1.04
CA SER A 826 -21.76 25.05 0.24
C SER A 826 -22.20 25.13 -1.22
N GLY A 827 -22.97 24.15 -1.73
CA GLY A 827 -23.55 24.16 -3.07
C GLY A 827 -24.98 24.72 -3.18
N VAL A 828 -25.59 25.15 -2.06
CA VAL A 828 -27.01 25.60 -1.98
C VAL A 828 -27.11 27.03 -1.42
N GLY A 829 -25.99 27.77 -1.38
CA GLY A 829 -25.87 29.06 -0.70
C GLY A 829 -26.01 30.33 -1.55
N ASP A 830 -26.57 30.26 -2.75
CA ASP A 830 -26.69 31.43 -3.67
C ASP A 830 -28.12 31.60 -4.22
N ASP A 831 -29.08 31.73 -3.30
CA ASP A 831 -30.39 32.35 -3.53
C ASP A 831 -30.74 33.15 -2.25
N GLY A 832 -30.94 34.45 -2.39
CA GLY A 832 -30.67 35.38 -1.28
C GLY A 832 -31.86 35.84 -0.43
N HIS A 833 -31.62 36.05 0.86
CA HIS A 833 -32.16 37.15 1.65
C HIS A 833 -31.29 37.38 2.90
N GLY A 834 -30.83 38.60 3.15
CA GLY A 834 -29.85 38.89 4.21
C GLY A 834 -30.39 39.73 5.37
N ASN A 835 -29.82 39.54 6.58
CA ASN A 835 -29.72 40.59 7.59
C ASN A 835 -28.70 40.27 8.70
N GLY A 836 -28.06 41.30 9.28
CA GLY A 836 -27.60 41.34 10.68
C GLY A 836 -26.38 40.52 11.18
N HIS A 837 -25.20 41.15 11.20
CA HIS A 837 -24.11 41.04 12.20
C HIS A 837 -23.60 39.68 12.76
N GLY A 838 -22.28 39.45 12.63
CA GLY A 838 -21.49 38.55 13.49
C GLY A 838 -20.02 38.46 13.07
N HIS A 839 -19.06 38.71 13.98
CA HIS A 839 -17.62 38.66 13.65
C HIS A 839 -17.05 37.23 13.70
N GLY A 840 -16.23 36.87 12.70
CA GLY A 840 -15.36 35.70 12.73
C GLY A 840 -14.41 35.68 11.52
N HIS A 841 -13.09 35.76 11.75
CA HIS A 841 -12.11 35.76 10.65
C HIS A 841 -11.87 34.35 10.10
N GLY A 842 -12.19 34.14 8.82
CA GLY A 842 -11.76 33.00 8.03
C GLY A 842 -11.45 33.43 6.59
N HIS A 843 -10.16 33.54 6.24
CA HIS A 843 -9.74 33.97 4.90
C HIS A 843 -9.40 32.72 4.06
N GLY A 844 -10.23 32.39 3.06
CA GLY A 844 -10.10 31.09 2.40
C GLY A 844 -10.88 30.83 1.10
N SER A 845 -11.25 31.84 0.32
CA SER A 845 -11.63 31.64 -1.11
C SER A 845 -11.53 32.94 -1.90
N ASN A 846 -10.82 32.91 -3.02
CA ASN A 846 -10.88 33.97 -4.06
C ASN A 846 -10.37 33.49 -5.44
N GLY A 847 -10.56 32.20 -5.76
CA GLY A 847 -10.10 31.59 -7.03
C GLY A 847 -11.21 31.08 -7.96
N ALA A 848 -12.42 30.81 -7.44
CA ALA A 848 -13.42 30.00 -8.12
C ALA A 848 -13.98 30.60 -9.43
N LEU A 849 -14.12 31.93 -9.53
CA LEU A 849 -14.73 32.58 -10.70
C LEU A 849 -13.87 32.48 -11.98
N GLY A 850 -12.55 32.25 -11.86
CA GLY A 850 -11.65 32.14 -13.02
C GLY A 850 -11.61 30.75 -13.66
N GLU A 851 -11.88 29.68 -12.90
CA GLU A 851 -11.63 28.31 -13.36
C GLU A 851 -12.65 27.83 -14.41
N GLY A 852 -13.92 28.23 -14.27
CA GLY A 852 -15.01 27.71 -15.11
C GLY A 852 -14.83 27.98 -16.61
N ILE A 853 -14.34 29.17 -16.98
CA ILE A 853 -14.17 29.57 -18.39
C ILE A 853 -13.07 28.75 -19.09
N VAL A 854 -12.04 28.35 -18.33
CA VAL A 854 -10.95 27.50 -18.85
C VAL A 854 -11.38 26.03 -18.90
N GLU A 855 -12.10 25.54 -17.89
CA GLU A 855 -12.69 24.19 -17.92
C GLU A 855 -13.66 24.00 -19.09
N GLN A 856 -14.49 25.00 -19.38
CA GLN A 856 -15.47 24.94 -20.47
C GLN A 856 -14.80 24.88 -21.85
N LYS A 857 -13.84 25.77 -22.13
CA LYS A 857 -13.08 25.75 -23.40
C LYS A 857 -12.24 24.48 -23.56
N ALA A 858 -11.68 23.95 -22.46
CA ALA A 858 -10.98 22.65 -22.51
C ALA A 858 -11.95 21.49 -22.83
N TRP A 859 -13.17 21.52 -22.30
CA TRP A 859 -14.22 20.54 -22.64
C TRP A 859 -14.66 20.63 -24.10
N GLU A 860 -14.89 21.83 -24.62
CA GLU A 860 -15.23 22.07 -26.03
C GLU A 860 -14.14 21.53 -26.98
N LEU A 861 -12.86 21.77 -26.66
CA LEU A 861 -11.73 21.30 -27.47
C LEU A 861 -11.60 19.76 -27.42
N ILE A 862 -11.88 19.13 -26.27
CA ILE A 862 -11.94 17.67 -26.12
C ILE A 862 -13.14 17.07 -26.88
N GLN A 863 -14.30 17.73 -26.87
CA GLN A 863 -15.47 17.30 -27.66
C GLN A 863 -15.18 17.40 -29.15
N TRP A 864 -14.65 18.54 -29.63
CA TRP A 864 -14.22 18.71 -31.02
C TRP A 864 -13.22 17.65 -31.47
N ALA A 865 -12.22 17.32 -30.63
CA ALA A 865 -11.25 16.27 -30.92
C ALA A 865 -11.90 14.87 -30.99
N THR A 866 -12.83 14.55 -30.08
CA THR A 866 -13.52 13.25 -30.07
C THR A 866 -14.56 13.12 -31.19
N GLU A 867 -15.21 14.21 -31.60
CA GLU A 867 -16.05 14.25 -32.81
C GLU A 867 -15.22 14.05 -34.09
N LYS A 868 -14.04 14.67 -34.21
CA LYS A 868 -13.11 14.41 -35.31
C LYS A 868 -12.71 12.93 -35.35
N VAL A 869 -12.41 12.29 -34.22
CA VAL A 869 -12.12 10.84 -34.16
C VAL A 869 -13.36 9.99 -34.54
N ALA A 870 -14.57 10.41 -34.16
CA ALA A 870 -15.82 9.75 -34.55
C ALA A 870 -16.19 9.96 -36.04
N PHE A 871 -15.70 11.04 -36.66
CA PHE A 871 -15.81 11.31 -38.10
C PHE A 871 -14.84 10.43 -38.89
N TRP A 872 -13.58 10.32 -38.47
CA TRP A 872 -12.61 9.38 -39.04
C TRP A 872 -13.10 7.92 -38.93
N ARG A 873 -13.73 7.52 -37.82
CA ARG A 873 -14.38 6.20 -37.70
C ARG A 873 -15.51 5.95 -38.70
N ARG A 874 -16.17 6.99 -39.23
CA ARG A 874 -17.25 6.87 -40.22
C ARG A 874 -16.77 6.86 -41.67
N MET A 875 -15.57 7.36 -41.96
CA MET A 875 -14.94 7.23 -43.29
C MET A 875 -13.95 6.04 -43.38
N GLY A 876 -13.53 5.45 -42.26
CA GLY A 876 -12.44 4.48 -42.19
C GLY A 876 -12.74 3.00 -42.49
N TRP A 877 -13.99 2.62 -42.80
CA TRP A 877 -14.31 1.23 -43.21
C TRP A 877 -15.40 1.18 -44.30
N GLY A 878 -14.97 1.24 -45.56
CA GLY A 878 -15.77 0.79 -46.69
C GLY A 878 -15.93 -0.74 -46.66
N ARG A 879 -17.07 -1.24 -47.12
CA ARG A 879 -17.33 -2.69 -47.22
C ARG A 879 -16.53 -3.29 -48.39
N GLY A 880 -15.70 -4.28 -48.10
CA GLY A 880 -15.22 -5.27 -49.06
C GLY A 880 -15.49 -6.66 -48.47
N GLY A 881 -16.18 -7.54 -49.20
CA GLY A 881 -16.62 -8.82 -48.67
C GLY A 881 -16.04 -10.00 -49.44
N CYS A 882 -15.44 -10.93 -48.69
CA CYS A 882 -15.27 -12.36 -48.93
C CYS A 882 -15.01 -13.01 -47.56
#